data_AF-A0A3Q3BH17-F1
#
_entry.id   AF-A0A3Q3BH17-F1
#
_cell.length_a   1.000
_cell.length_b   1.000
_cell.length_c   1.000
_cell.angle_alpha   90.00
_cell.angle_beta   90.00
_cell.angle_gamma   90.00
#
_symmetry.space_group_name_H-M   'P 1'
#
loop_
_entity.id
_entity.type
_entity.pdbx_description
1 polymer ?
#
loop_
_entity_poly.entity_id
_entity_poly.type
_entity_poly.pdbx_seq_one_letter_code
_entity_poly.pdbx_strand_id
1 'polypeptide(L)'
;MSDSEDMTEFGCIVERIERGEVPIKNIERELICPICKELFTHPLILPCQHSVCHKCVKELLMLNHDDSFDAGSECSMPGSPRSRVPSPSMERLDRLVRSGSISSPGWRRGSVTPRITAIPCPGCQHDIDLGERGISMLFRNFTLESIVERYRQAARAAVAIMCNICKPPQQEATKSCMDCKASYCNECFKLHHPWGTPKAQHEYVGPTTNFRPKVLMCPEHEMEKVNMYCEVCRRPVCHLCKLGGSHANHKVTSMSSAYKILKEKLAKSIHYLISKEDQVRTQITELDRLINQTEENGQLAERQANEHFERLFETLQERKSEMLRSIEQSRNRRLGQLKTQVEEYQGMLENSGLVGYAQEVLKETDQSCFVQTAKQLHVRIQKATESLKTFHPAADTSFDEFVLDTSREEALLKEMCFGGVPDPPLIDLSHSKVYNEASICWRLSDDHLPTDHHVLEYRKLGSPSQSPSQEDGEDRGVWRATDRVYGCSTVVNNLEPNSLYAFRVQSCRNSMFSSYSPEVTFHTPPAPAFGFLFSDKCGFSTERLILNDRRDAVESVAGMAFLLAAERVQTGSYIGLDYIIGDTGISQGRHYWAFKVEPYSYVVKVGVASDTKLLEWFHNPRDTSSPRYDHDSGHDSGSEDACYELSQPFTLLTLGMGKLFIPKVSSSSSVSSANASSGDPGNRVLPMPQRIGVCLDYDAQRVYFYDADTMRCLYERQVDCSGTMYPAFGLMGSGKVQLEEFITAKKLTF
;
A
#
# COMPACT_ATOMS: atom_id res chain seq x y z
N MET A 1 -41.48 8.74 -29.56
CA MET A 1 -41.24 9.97 -28.78
C MET A 1 -40.07 9.73 -27.82
N SER A 2 -38.89 9.39 -28.36
CA SER A 2 -37.71 9.00 -27.58
C SER A 2 -36.40 9.47 -28.22
N ASP A 3 -36.47 10.29 -29.27
CA ASP A 3 -35.30 10.89 -29.95
C ASP A 3 -35.10 12.37 -29.55
N SER A 4 -35.98 12.94 -28.72
CA SER A 4 -35.94 14.34 -28.29
C SER A 4 -35.22 14.57 -26.96
N GLU A 5 -35.09 13.55 -26.11
CA GLU A 5 -34.47 13.67 -24.78
C GLU A 5 -32.93 13.53 -24.83
N ASP A 6 -32.39 12.73 -25.76
CA ASP A 6 -30.94 12.61 -26.00
C ASP A 6 -30.32 13.88 -26.61
N MET A 7 -31.12 14.73 -27.27
CA MET A 7 -30.68 16.00 -27.86
C MET A 7 -30.54 17.12 -26.82
N THR A 8 -31.28 17.05 -25.71
CA THR A 8 -31.22 18.05 -24.63
C THR A 8 -30.00 17.89 -23.73
N GLU A 9 -29.53 16.66 -23.52
CA GLU A 9 -28.39 16.40 -22.60
C GLU A 9 -27.03 16.75 -23.24
N PHE A 10 -26.89 16.54 -24.56
CA PHE A 10 -25.72 17.02 -25.32
C PHE A 10 -25.72 18.55 -25.47
N GLY A 11 -26.91 19.16 -25.52
CA GLY A 11 -27.10 20.61 -25.48
C GLY A 11 -26.55 21.22 -24.19
N CYS A 12 -26.77 20.58 -23.04
CA CYS A 12 -26.26 21.03 -21.74
C CYS A 12 -24.72 21.05 -21.67
N ILE A 13 -24.04 20.05 -22.24
CA ILE A 13 -22.56 19.99 -22.26
C ILE A 13 -21.99 21.04 -23.23
N VAL A 14 -22.58 21.20 -24.41
CA VAL A 14 -22.19 22.23 -25.38
C VAL A 14 -22.47 23.62 -24.81
N GLU A 15 -23.60 23.81 -24.13
CA GLU A 15 -23.93 25.06 -23.43
C GLU A 15 -22.95 25.35 -22.30
N ARG A 16 -22.46 24.37 -21.53
CA ARG A 16 -21.43 24.62 -20.49
C ARG A 16 -20.08 25.01 -21.08
N ILE A 17 -19.74 24.50 -22.26
CA ILE A 17 -18.56 24.93 -23.04
C ILE A 17 -18.79 26.34 -23.63
N GLU A 18 -19.98 26.64 -24.14
CA GLU A 18 -20.37 27.96 -24.67
C GLU A 18 -20.52 29.03 -23.57
N ARG A 19 -20.89 28.63 -22.35
CA ARG A 19 -20.96 29.48 -21.14
C ARG A 19 -19.60 29.71 -20.48
N GLY A 20 -18.52 29.09 -20.99
CA GLY A 20 -17.15 29.33 -20.51
C GLY A 20 -16.78 28.64 -19.20
N GLU A 21 -17.53 27.63 -18.75
CA GLU A 21 -17.24 26.85 -17.54
C GLU A 21 -16.01 25.94 -17.71
N VAL A 22 -15.62 25.63 -18.95
CA VAL A 22 -14.28 25.14 -19.29
C VAL A 22 -13.48 26.33 -19.83
N PRO A 23 -12.45 26.82 -19.12
CA PRO A 23 -11.71 27.99 -19.59
C PRO A 23 -11.06 27.69 -20.95
N ILE A 24 -11.29 28.56 -21.94
CA ILE A 24 -10.75 28.48 -23.32
C ILE A 24 -9.21 28.32 -23.32
N LYS A 25 -8.52 28.71 -22.24
CA LYS A 25 -7.08 28.50 -22.05
C LYS A 25 -6.67 27.03 -21.93
N ASN A 26 -7.57 26.12 -21.56
CA ASN A 26 -7.26 24.70 -21.35
C ASN A 26 -7.37 23.85 -22.63
N ILE A 27 -8.16 24.27 -23.63
CA ILE A 27 -8.25 23.54 -24.91
C ILE A 27 -7.06 23.83 -25.84
N GLU A 28 -6.35 24.94 -25.63
CA GLU A 28 -5.21 25.35 -26.46
C GLU A 28 -4.15 24.26 -26.59
N ARG A 29 -3.87 23.53 -25.50
CA ARG A 29 -2.92 22.39 -25.50
C ARG A 29 -3.28 21.30 -26.50
N GLU A 30 -4.58 21.06 -26.70
CA GLU A 30 -5.10 20.07 -27.64
C GLU A 30 -5.12 20.55 -29.10
N LEU A 31 -4.91 21.86 -29.32
CA LEU A 31 -4.95 22.51 -30.64
C LEU A 31 -3.57 22.83 -31.21
N ILE A 32 -2.50 22.50 -30.48
CA ILE A 32 -1.12 22.78 -30.85
C ILE A 32 -0.49 21.54 -31.49
N CYS A 33 0.21 21.74 -32.61
CA CYS A 33 0.98 20.69 -33.25
C CYS A 33 2.24 20.35 -32.42
N PRO A 34 2.50 19.06 -32.12
CA PRO A 34 3.65 18.68 -31.30
C PRO A 34 5.01 18.99 -31.93
N ILE A 35 5.07 19.19 -33.25
CA ILE A 35 6.30 19.48 -34.00
C ILE A 35 6.57 20.99 -34.07
N CYS A 36 5.69 21.76 -34.71
CA CYS A 36 5.93 23.19 -34.91
C CYS A 36 5.54 24.05 -33.69
N LYS A 37 4.89 23.48 -32.66
CA LYS A 37 4.40 24.17 -31.45
C LYS A 37 3.42 25.33 -31.73
N GLU A 38 2.87 25.35 -32.95
CA GLU A 38 1.86 26.30 -33.41
C GLU A 38 0.50 25.61 -33.54
N LEU A 39 -0.58 26.40 -33.58
CA LEU A 39 -1.92 25.90 -33.89
C LEU A 39 -1.93 25.11 -35.20
N PHE A 40 -2.63 23.96 -35.22
CA PHE A 40 -2.61 23.07 -36.40
C PHE A 40 -2.95 23.80 -37.72
N THR A 41 -2.17 23.52 -38.75
CA THR A 41 -2.41 23.97 -40.13
C THR A 41 -2.43 22.73 -41.04
N HIS A 42 -3.56 22.50 -41.72
CA HIS A 42 -3.79 21.30 -42.52
C HIS A 42 -3.38 19.99 -41.80
N PRO A 43 -3.99 19.67 -40.64
CA PRO A 43 -3.64 18.48 -39.87
C PRO A 43 -3.95 17.17 -40.62
N LEU A 44 -3.04 16.21 -40.51
CA LEU A 44 -3.17 14.84 -40.98
C LEU A 44 -3.27 13.89 -39.80
N ILE A 45 -4.12 12.87 -39.91
CA ILE A 45 -4.30 11.81 -38.91
C ILE A 45 -3.36 10.67 -39.23
N LEU A 46 -2.45 10.38 -38.31
CA LEU A 46 -1.54 9.24 -38.35
C LEU A 46 -2.27 7.93 -37.98
N PRO A 47 -1.78 6.74 -38.37
CA PRO A 47 -2.38 5.45 -37.99
C PRO A 47 -2.48 5.22 -36.47
N CYS A 48 -1.59 5.84 -35.68
CA CYS A 48 -1.68 5.88 -34.22
C CYS A 48 -2.72 6.87 -33.67
N GLN A 49 -3.57 7.46 -34.53
CA GLN A 49 -4.63 8.43 -34.23
C GLN A 49 -4.17 9.83 -33.77
N HIS A 50 -2.86 10.09 -33.74
CA HIS A 50 -2.34 11.44 -33.46
C HIS A 50 -2.42 12.32 -34.71
N SER A 51 -2.57 13.64 -34.51
CA SER A 51 -2.60 14.63 -35.59
C SER A 51 -1.28 15.39 -35.71
N VAL A 52 -0.82 15.64 -36.93
CA VAL A 52 0.38 16.43 -37.24
C VAL A 52 0.11 17.31 -38.48
N CYS A 53 0.63 18.54 -38.52
CA CYS A 53 0.50 19.41 -39.71
C CYS A 53 1.12 18.76 -40.95
N HIS A 54 0.47 18.89 -42.12
CA HIS A 54 0.98 18.35 -43.38
C HIS A 54 2.42 18.80 -43.69
N LYS A 55 2.75 20.07 -43.42
CA LYS A 55 4.11 20.61 -43.59
C LYS A 55 5.12 19.88 -42.70
N CYS A 56 4.76 19.65 -41.44
CA CYS A 56 5.65 19.02 -40.47
C CYS A 56 5.86 17.53 -40.74
N VAL A 57 4.83 16.79 -41.21
CA VAL A 57 5.02 15.40 -41.68
C VAL A 57 5.95 15.35 -42.88
N LYS A 58 5.83 16.30 -43.82
CA LYS A 58 6.71 16.40 -44.97
C LYS A 58 8.16 16.68 -44.56
N GLU A 59 8.37 17.57 -43.59
CA GLU A 59 9.71 17.88 -43.06
C GLU A 59 10.34 16.67 -42.34
N LEU A 60 9.57 15.93 -41.53
CA LEU A 60 10.05 14.69 -40.90
C LEU A 60 10.53 13.64 -41.91
N LEU A 61 9.82 13.49 -43.04
CA LEU A 61 10.21 12.56 -44.10
C LEU A 61 11.47 12.98 -44.85
N MET A 62 11.74 14.29 -44.93
CA MET A 62 12.97 14.79 -45.56
C MET A 62 14.17 14.63 -44.62
N LEU A 63 13.98 14.81 -43.30
CA LEU A 63 15.03 14.60 -42.29
C LEU A 63 15.48 13.13 -42.22
N ASN A 64 14.54 12.18 -42.26
CA ASN A 64 14.86 10.74 -42.27
C ASN A 64 15.57 10.26 -43.56
N HIS A 65 15.62 11.10 -44.62
CA HIS A 65 16.28 10.75 -45.88
C HIS A 65 17.80 11.03 -45.85
N ASP A 66 18.29 11.83 -44.89
CA ASP A 66 19.71 12.20 -44.77
C ASP A 66 20.53 11.22 -43.89
N ASP A 67 19.90 10.39 -43.07
CA ASP A 67 20.59 9.47 -42.14
C ASP A 67 20.99 8.11 -42.77
N SER A 68 20.86 7.95 -44.09
CA SER A 68 21.11 6.67 -44.79
C SER A 68 22.35 6.68 -45.69
N PHE A 69 23.52 7.06 -45.16
CA PHE A 69 24.81 6.65 -45.73
C PHE A 69 25.88 6.40 -44.63
N ASP A 70 26.12 5.11 -44.42
CA ASP A 70 27.29 4.37 -43.91
C ASP A 70 28.01 4.73 -42.59
N ALA A 71 28.19 3.68 -41.78
CA ALA A 71 28.96 3.66 -40.54
C ALA A 71 30.42 3.23 -40.79
N GLY A 72 31.37 3.81 -40.03
CA GLY A 72 32.75 3.31 -40.04
C GLY A 72 33.73 3.98 -39.06
N SER A 73 34.03 3.24 -37.99
CA SER A 73 35.31 3.16 -37.25
C SER A 73 35.49 3.89 -35.91
N GLU A 74 36.01 3.09 -34.98
CA GLU A 74 36.30 3.33 -33.56
C GLU A 74 37.66 4.02 -33.28
N CYS A 75 37.75 4.47 -32.01
CA CYS A 75 38.91 4.72 -31.16
C CYS A 75 39.77 5.98 -31.39
N SER A 76 39.62 6.97 -30.49
CA SER A 76 40.53 7.16 -29.33
C SER A 76 40.13 8.37 -28.47
N MET A 77 40.04 8.17 -27.16
CA MET A 77 40.08 9.25 -26.14
C MET A 77 41.48 9.89 -26.17
N PRO A 78 41.61 11.21 -25.89
CA PRO A 78 41.74 11.67 -24.50
C PRO A 78 40.99 12.98 -24.21
N GLY A 79 40.69 13.20 -22.93
CA GLY A 79 39.74 14.20 -22.44
C GLY A 79 40.04 15.67 -22.76
N SER A 80 38.93 16.40 -23.01
CA SER A 80 38.55 17.80 -22.71
C SER A 80 39.55 18.97 -22.80
N PRO A 81 39.10 20.24 -23.02
CA PRO A 81 37.72 20.73 -23.20
C PRO A 81 37.49 21.74 -24.36
N ARG A 82 36.20 21.83 -24.79
CA ARG A 82 35.48 22.96 -25.44
C ARG A 82 36.16 23.83 -26.52
N SER A 83 35.60 23.77 -27.75
CA SER A 83 34.76 24.83 -28.39
C SER A 83 34.97 25.00 -29.92
N ARG A 84 33.85 24.90 -30.67
CA ARG A 84 33.50 25.47 -32.02
C ARG A 84 34.15 24.94 -33.33
N VAL A 85 33.31 24.24 -34.12
CA VAL A 85 32.94 24.31 -35.58
C VAL A 85 33.94 24.88 -36.64
N PRO A 86 33.81 24.55 -37.96
CA PRO A 86 34.16 23.30 -38.69
C PRO A 86 35.17 23.51 -39.88
N SER A 87 35.54 22.40 -40.53
CA SER A 87 36.51 22.16 -41.63
C SER A 87 36.34 22.96 -42.96
N PRO A 88 37.28 22.82 -43.93
CA PRO A 88 37.04 21.89 -45.07
C PRO A 88 38.26 21.21 -45.79
N SER A 89 37.96 20.07 -46.45
CA SER A 89 38.38 19.59 -47.81
C SER A 89 39.69 18.78 -48.11
N MET A 90 39.49 17.72 -48.93
CA MET A 90 40.31 17.11 -50.03
C MET A 90 41.65 16.40 -49.66
N GLU A 91 42.14 15.28 -50.22
CA GLU A 91 41.81 14.37 -51.36
C GLU A 91 42.78 13.15 -51.34
N ARG A 92 42.44 12.07 -52.08
CA ARG A 92 43.32 11.08 -52.79
C ARG A 92 43.92 9.81 -52.10
N LEU A 93 43.33 8.67 -52.50
CA LEU A 93 43.84 7.66 -53.49
C LEU A 93 44.67 6.40 -53.06
N ASP A 94 44.12 5.25 -53.51
CA ASP A 94 44.74 4.06 -54.15
C ASP A 94 45.27 2.84 -53.36
N ARG A 95 44.58 1.70 -53.63
CA ARG A 95 45.06 0.45 -54.31
C ARG A 95 45.41 -0.84 -53.52
N LEU A 96 44.72 -1.91 -54.01
CA LEU A 96 45.20 -3.28 -54.39
C LEU A 96 45.52 -4.26 -53.24
N VAL A 97 45.17 -5.57 -53.21
CA VAL A 97 45.05 -6.68 -54.20
C VAL A 97 44.29 -7.86 -53.52
N ARG A 98 43.25 -8.49 -54.12
CA ARG A 98 43.20 -9.83 -54.81
C ARG A 98 43.46 -11.04 -53.88
N SER A 99 42.76 -12.18 -53.85
CA SER A 99 42.01 -13.05 -54.80
C SER A 99 41.13 -14.03 -53.98
N GLY A 100 40.18 -14.87 -54.44
CA GLY A 100 39.63 -15.31 -55.74
C GLY A 100 38.34 -16.15 -55.44
N SER A 101 37.23 -15.98 -56.17
CA SER A 101 36.73 -16.77 -57.32
C SER A 101 36.26 -18.21 -57.02
N ILE A 102 34.95 -18.48 -57.23
CA ILE A 102 34.36 -19.49 -58.14
C ILE A 102 32.88 -19.12 -58.41
N SER A 103 32.41 -19.56 -59.57
CA SER A 103 31.44 -19.04 -60.55
C SER A 103 29.95 -19.34 -60.36
N SER A 104 29.12 -18.41 -60.86
CA SER A 104 27.65 -18.40 -61.05
C SER A 104 27.14 -19.26 -62.24
N PRO A 105 25.81 -19.35 -62.53
CA PRO A 105 25.15 -18.32 -63.37
C PRO A 105 23.62 -18.07 -63.18
N GLY A 106 23.17 -16.83 -63.47
CA GLY A 106 21.87 -16.52 -64.13
C GLY A 106 20.83 -15.66 -63.37
N TRP A 107 21.02 -14.34 -63.15
CA TRP A 107 20.45 -13.21 -63.93
C TRP A 107 18.94 -13.33 -64.27
N ARG A 108 17.97 -12.52 -63.75
CA ARG A 108 17.72 -11.06 -63.84
C ARG A 108 16.38 -10.78 -63.09
N ARG A 109 15.98 -9.63 -62.52
CA ARG A 109 16.34 -8.18 -62.61
C ARG A 109 15.55 -7.43 -61.52
N GLY A 110 16.16 -6.41 -60.92
CA GLY A 110 15.45 -5.23 -60.38
C GLY A 110 15.37 -5.14 -58.86
N SER A 111 16.39 -4.58 -58.21
CA SER A 111 16.23 -4.04 -56.85
C SER A 111 16.21 -2.51 -56.96
N VAL A 112 15.00 -1.97 -56.85
CA VAL A 112 14.75 -0.57 -56.51
C VAL A 112 15.04 -0.47 -55.02
N THR A 113 15.93 0.45 -54.62
CA THR A 113 16.18 0.80 -53.22
C THR A 113 14.86 1.06 -52.48
N PRO A 114 14.59 0.45 -51.31
CA PRO A 114 13.39 0.78 -50.55
C PRO A 114 13.55 2.20 -50.01
N ARG A 115 12.64 3.09 -50.39
CA ARG A 115 12.51 4.40 -49.72
C ARG A 115 12.06 4.11 -48.29
N ILE A 116 12.76 4.64 -47.29
CA ILE A 116 12.29 4.56 -45.90
C ILE A 116 10.94 5.29 -45.83
N THR A 117 9.86 4.54 -45.63
CA THR A 117 8.49 5.07 -45.53
C THR A 117 8.02 5.18 -44.08
N ALA A 118 8.90 4.94 -43.11
CA ALA A 118 8.58 4.95 -41.68
C ALA A 118 8.94 6.29 -41.01
N ILE A 119 8.02 6.81 -40.18
CA ILE A 119 8.27 7.97 -39.30
C ILE A 119 7.84 7.67 -37.87
N PRO A 120 8.63 8.03 -36.84
CA PRO A 120 8.19 7.93 -35.46
C PRO A 120 7.14 9.01 -35.17
N CYS A 121 6.02 8.63 -34.57
CA CYS A 121 4.99 9.58 -34.16
C CYS A 121 5.53 10.49 -33.03
N PRO A 122 5.56 11.82 -33.18
CA PRO A 122 6.04 12.72 -32.12
C PRO A 122 5.21 12.67 -30.82
N GLY A 123 3.95 12.22 -30.90
CA GLY A 123 3.05 12.11 -29.74
C GLY A 123 3.23 10.83 -28.90
N CYS A 124 3.48 9.68 -29.54
CA CYS A 124 3.50 8.36 -28.87
C CYS A 124 4.75 7.52 -29.15
N GLN A 125 5.69 8.06 -29.93
CA GLN A 125 6.96 7.43 -30.33
C GLN A 125 6.82 6.12 -31.12
N HIS A 126 5.61 5.75 -31.55
CA HIS A 126 5.38 4.57 -32.39
C HIS A 126 5.80 4.81 -33.84
N ASP A 127 6.52 3.87 -34.44
CA ASP A 127 6.92 3.91 -35.85
C ASP A 127 5.72 3.68 -36.77
N ILE A 128 5.52 4.60 -37.70
CA ILE A 128 4.40 4.59 -38.64
C ILE A 128 4.94 4.37 -40.04
N ASP A 129 4.57 3.24 -40.65
CA ASP A 129 4.81 3.00 -42.07
C ASP A 129 3.75 3.69 -42.94
N LEU A 130 4.20 4.56 -43.84
CA LEU A 130 3.36 5.31 -44.79
C LEU A 130 3.21 4.59 -46.15
N GLY A 131 3.94 3.50 -46.39
CA GLY A 131 3.92 2.73 -47.62
C GLY A 131 4.30 3.51 -48.89
N GLU A 132 4.12 2.89 -50.07
CA GLU A 132 4.60 3.40 -51.36
C GLU A 132 4.00 4.75 -51.80
N ARG A 133 2.82 5.10 -51.27
CA ARG A 133 2.11 6.36 -51.58
C ARG A 133 2.33 7.46 -50.54
N GLY A 134 3.18 7.20 -49.52
CA GLY A 134 3.63 8.19 -48.54
C GLY A 134 2.48 8.94 -47.83
N ILE A 135 2.66 10.25 -47.64
CA ILE A 135 1.73 11.14 -46.92
C ILE A 135 0.31 11.10 -47.51
N SER A 136 0.14 10.77 -48.80
CA SER A 136 -1.16 10.71 -49.47
C SER A 136 -2.09 9.62 -48.93
N MET A 137 -1.56 8.63 -48.19
CA MET A 137 -2.37 7.61 -47.51
C MET A 137 -3.01 8.09 -46.20
N LEU A 138 -2.65 9.27 -45.72
CA LEU A 138 -3.16 9.82 -44.45
C LEU A 138 -4.45 10.62 -44.65
N PHE A 139 -5.38 10.47 -43.72
CA PHE A 139 -6.60 11.28 -43.72
C PHE A 139 -6.30 12.71 -43.26
N ARG A 140 -6.95 13.70 -43.89
CA ARG A 140 -6.99 15.07 -43.37
C ARG A 140 -7.96 15.17 -42.20
N ASN A 141 -7.57 15.84 -41.12
CA ASN A 141 -8.41 16.08 -39.96
C ASN A 141 -9.21 17.39 -40.11
N PHE A 142 -10.23 17.38 -40.97
CA PHE A 142 -11.07 18.56 -41.22
C PHE A 142 -11.80 19.06 -39.97
N THR A 143 -12.11 18.15 -39.02
CA THR A 143 -12.74 18.49 -37.75
C THR A 143 -11.80 19.33 -36.89
N LEU A 144 -10.56 18.88 -36.69
CA LEU A 144 -9.53 19.63 -35.96
C LEU A 144 -9.22 20.96 -36.65
N GLU A 145 -9.10 20.98 -37.98
CA GLU A 145 -8.93 22.21 -38.76
C GLU A 145 -10.08 23.21 -38.50
N SER A 146 -11.33 22.72 -38.46
CA SER A 146 -12.51 23.56 -38.18
C SER A 146 -12.56 24.03 -36.71
N ILE A 147 -12.14 23.20 -35.75
CA ILE A 147 -12.06 23.58 -34.33
C ILE A 147 -10.99 24.65 -34.13
N VAL A 148 -9.80 24.46 -34.70
CA VAL A 148 -8.72 25.45 -34.65
C VAL A 148 -9.14 26.76 -35.31
N GLU A 149 -9.88 26.71 -36.42
CA GLU A 149 -10.37 27.92 -37.07
C GLU A 149 -11.40 28.66 -36.20
N ARG A 150 -12.34 27.95 -35.55
CA ARG A 150 -13.24 28.57 -34.57
C ARG A 150 -12.48 29.14 -33.38
N TYR A 151 -11.46 28.45 -32.87
CA TYR A 151 -10.60 28.93 -31.80
C TYR A 151 -9.84 30.20 -32.23
N ARG A 152 -9.30 30.25 -33.45
CA ARG A 152 -8.66 31.44 -34.02
C ARG A 152 -9.63 32.62 -34.13
N GLN A 153 -10.87 32.37 -34.53
CA GLN A 153 -11.91 33.38 -34.65
C GLN A 153 -12.36 33.90 -33.28
N ALA A 154 -12.55 33.01 -32.30
CA ALA A 154 -12.90 33.37 -30.93
C ALA A 154 -11.76 34.12 -30.21
N ALA A 155 -10.50 33.73 -30.45
CA ALA A 155 -9.31 34.39 -29.91
C ALA A 155 -8.97 35.71 -30.62
N ARG A 156 -9.39 35.88 -31.88
CA ARG A 156 -9.18 37.10 -32.68
C ARG A 156 -10.50 37.73 -33.10
N ALA A 157 -11.13 38.47 -32.19
CA ALA A 157 -12.26 39.35 -32.51
C ALA A 157 -11.92 40.50 -33.53
N ALA A 158 -10.82 40.44 -34.29
CA ALA A 158 -10.38 41.53 -35.16
C ALA A 158 -9.44 41.10 -36.30
N VAL A 159 -9.95 40.46 -37.36
CA VAL A 159 -9.49 40.68 -38.76
C VAL A 159 -10.67 40.37 -39.70
N ALA A 160 -11.29 41.40 -40.27
CA ALA A 160 -12.33 41.20 -41.28
C ALA A 160 -11.73 40.64 -42.59
N ILE A 161 -12.38 39.63 -43.18
CA ILE A 161 -12.00 39.13 -44.50
C ILE A 161 -12.41 40.17 -45.53
N MET A 162 -11.46 40.71 -46.28
CA MET A 162 -11.71 41.81 -47.21
C MET A 162 -12.21 41.31 -48.58
N CYS A 163 -13.04 42.11 -49.25
CA CYS A 163 -13.51 41.84 -50.61
C CYS A 163 -12.35 41.85 -51.60
N ASN A 164 -12.21 40.78 -52.39
CA ASN A 164 -11.12 40.64 -53.36
C ASN A 164 -11.28 41.52 -54.62
N ILE A 165 -12.47 42.08 -54.83
CA ILE A 165 -12.85 42.74 -56.09
C ILE A 165 -12.96 44.26 -55.96
N CYS A 166 -13.18 44.78 -54.75
CA CYS A 166 -13.33 46.22 -54.53
C CYS A 166 -12.09 47.00 -54.99
N LYS A 167 -12.28 48.11 -55.70
CA LYS A 167 -11.24 49.13 -55.85
C LYS A 167 -10.95 49.74 -54.46
N PRO A 168 -9.70 50.11 -54.13
CA PRO A 168 -9.37 50.70 -52.84
C PRO A 168 -10.22 51.96 -52.56
N PRO A 169 -10.74 52.14 -51.32
CA PRO A 169 -10.58 51.27 -50.15
C PRO A 169 -11.42 49.99 -50.24
N GLN A 170 -10.81 48.85 -49.91
CA GLN A 170 -11.50 47.55 -49.92
C GLN A 170 -12.56 47.49 -48.81
N GLN A 171 -13.75 47.00 -49.14
CA GLN A 171 -14.81 46.76 -48.17
C GLN A 171 -14.70 45.36 -47.57
N GLU A 172 -15.28 45.15 -46.39
CA GLU A 172 -15.38 43.83 -45.78
C GLU A 172 -16.25 42.90 -46.65
N ALA A 173 -15.78 41.68 -46.84
CA ALA A 173 -16.54 40.66 -47.52
C ALA A 173 -17.69 40.22 -46.62
N THR A 174 -18.87 40.04 -47.21
CA THR A 174 -20.05 39.48 -46.52
C THR A 174 -20.38 38.09 -47.01
N LYS A 175 -19.85 37.70 -48.19
CA LYS A 175 -20.09 36.40 -48.82
C LYS A 175 -18.81 35.89 -49.47
N SER A 176 -18.59 34.59 -49.42
CA SER A 176 -17.49 33.90 -50.10
C SER A 176 -18.08 32.85 -51.03
N CYS A 177 -17.73 32.91 -52.32
CA CYS A 177 -18.21 31.96 -53.32
C CYS A 177 -17.22 30.80 -53.41
N MET A 178 -17.68 29.57 -53.17
CA MET A 178 -16.85 28.37 -53.19
C MET A 178 -16.35 28.05 -54.61
N ASP A 179 -17.20 28.27 -55.62
CA ASP A 179 -16.85 28.04 -57.02
C ASP A 179 -15.89 29.09 -57.58
N CYS A 180 -16.09 30.37 -57.25
CA CYS A 180 -15.18 31.45 -57.66
C CYS A 180 -13.91 31.56 -56.79
N LYS A 181 -13.86 30.86 -55.66
CA LYS A 181 -12.76 30.89 -54.67
C LYS A 181 -12.37 32.32 -54.25
N ALA A 182 -13.38 33.17 -54.07
CA ALA A 182 -13.20 34.58 -53.75
C ALA A 182 -14.26 35.07 -52.77
N SER A 183 -13.88 36.06 -51.97
CA SER A 183 -14.72 36.76 -51.01
C SER A 183 -15.15 38.11 -51.58
N TYR A 184 -16.44 38.41 -51.43
CA TYR A 184 -17.11 39.57 -52.02
C TYR A 184 -17.84 40.37 -50.94
N CYS A 185 -17.80 41.69 -51.03
CA CYS A 185 -18.79 42.52 -50.37
C CYS A 185 -20.16 42.31 -51.03
N ASN A 186 -21.24 42.75 -50.38
CA ASN A 186 -22.60 42.49 -50.87
C ASN A 186 -22.83 43.06 -52.28
N GLU A 187 -22.23 44.21 -52.59
CA GLU A 187 -22.34 44.87 -53.89
C GLU A 187 -21.56 44.13 -54.98
N CYS A 188 -20.27 43.83 -54.73
CA CYS A 188 -19.45 43.06 -55.66
C CYS A 188 -20.01 41.65 -55.90
N PHE A 189 -20.65 41.04 -54.90
CA PHE A 189 -21.26 39.71 -55.03
C PHE A 189 -22.41 39.74 -56.05
N LYS A 190 -23.31 40.73 -55.95
CA LYS A 190 -24.45 40.88 -56.88
C LYS A 190 -24.00 41.18 -58.31
N LEU A 191 -22.93 41.97 -58.47
CA LEU A 191 -22.34 42.27 -59.77
C LEU A 191 -21.68 41.05 -60.42
N HIS A 192 -21.01 40.20 -59.63
CA HIS A 192 -20.35 38.99 -60.13
C HIS A 192 -21.27 37.77 -60.25
N HIS A 193 -22.39 37.74 -59.52
CA HIS A 193 -23.40 36.69 -59.54
C HIS A 193 -24.80 37.28 -59.81
N PRO A 194 -25.02 37.90 -60.99
CA PRO A 194 -26.31 38.46 -61.34
C PRO A 194 -27.35 37.35 -61.56
N TRP A 195 -28.55 37.57 -61.02
CA TRP A 195 -29.65 36.61 -61.06
C TRP A 195 -29.98 36.17 -62.50
N GLY A 196 -30.22 34.88 -62.70
CA GLY A 196 -30.49 34.29 -64.03
C GLY A 196 -29.25 33.87 -64.82
N THR A 197 -28.04 34.03 -64.29
CA THR A 197 -26.80 33.53 -64.92
C THR A 197 -26.34 32.21 -64.31
N PRO A 198 -25.52 31.39 -65.02
CA PRO A 198 -24.92 30.18 -64.45
C PRO A 198 -24.13 30.46 -63.17
N LYS A 199 -23.52 31.65 -63.06
CA LYS A 199 -22.81 32.07 -61.85
C LYS A 199 -23.74 32.28 -60.65
N ALA A 200 -25.00 32.65 -60.84
CA ALA A 200 -25.94 32.77 -59.73
C ALA A 200 -26.24 31.44 -59.02
N GLN A 201 -25.93 30.30 -59.65
CA GLN A 201 -26.05 28.97 -59.05
C GLN A 201 -24.81 28.54 -58.26
N HIS A 202 -23.76 29.37 -58.21
CA HIS A 202 -22.59 29.06 -57.42
C HIS A 202 -22.91 28.98 -55.92
N GLU A 203 -22.31 28.01 -55.25
CA GLU A 203 -22.44 27.83 -53.81
C GLU A 203 -21.65 28.94 -53.10
N TYR A 204 -22.32 29.69 -52.23
CA TYR A 204 -21.68 30.72 -51.42
C TYR A 204 -21.95 30.51 -49.93
N VAL A 205 -20.95 30.82 -49.12
CA VAL A 205 -20.96 30.74 -47.65
C VAL A 205 -20.61 32.11 -47.05
N GLY A 206 -20.66 32.24 -45.72
CA GLY A 206 -20.10 33.43 -45.04
C GLY A 206 -18.61 33.63 -45.35
N PRO A 207 -18.02 34.79 -45.01
CA PRO A 207 -16.63 35.09 -45.31
C PRO A 207 -15.68 33.98 -44.80
N THR A 208 -14.92 33.35 -45.70
CA THR A 208 -13.98 32.30 -45.36
C THR A 208 -12.73 32.38 -46.22
N THR A 209 -11.59 32.02 -45.65
CA THR A 209 -10.33 31.84 -46.39
C THR A 209 -10.19 30.43 -46.95
N ASN A 210 -11.12 29.52 -46.63
CA ASN A 210 -11.03 28.09 -46.93
C ASN A 210 -12.10 27.62 -47.93
N PHE A 211 -11.83 27.77 -49.24
CA PHE A 211 -12.74 27.43 -50.34
C PHE A 211 -12.73 25.94 -50.76
N ARG A 212 -12.28 25.03 -49.89
CA ARG A 212 -12.17 23.60 -50.22
C ARG A 212 -13.40 22.82 -49.74
N PRO A 213 -14.00 21.95 -50.57
CA PRO A 213 -15.08 21.07 -50.13
C PRO A 213 -14.61 20.17 -48.98
N LYS A 214 -15.34 20.17 -47.85
CA LYS A 214 -15.04 19.36 -46.67
C LYS A 214 -15.63 17.95 -46.80
N VAL A 215 -15.25 17.23 -47.86
CA VAL A 215 -15.68 15.85 -48.08
C VAL A 215 -14.50 14.92 -47.84
N LEU A 216 -14.69 13.94 -46.96
CA LEU A 216 -13.67 12.93 -46.69
C LEU A 216 -13.63 11.93 -47.85
N MET A 217 -12.60 12.04 -48.68
CA MET A 217 -12.31 11.10 -49.77
C MET A 217 -11.44 9.95 -49.27
N CYS A 218 -11.59 8.78 -49.87
CA CYS A 218 -10.82 7.61 -49.49
C CYS A 218 -9.35 7.75 -49.95
N PRO A 219 -8.36 7.58 -49.07
CA PRO A 219 -6.95 7.65 -49.45
C PRO A 219 -6.56 6.55 -50.44
N GLU A 220 -7.19 5.38 -50.34
CA GLU A 220 -6.95 4.25 -51.26
C GLU A 220 -7.70 4.43 -52.60
N HIS A 221 -8.82 5.16 -52.61
CA HIS A 221 -9.71 5.35 -53.76
C HIS A 221 -10.12 6.83 -53.87
N GLU A 222 -9.30 7.65 -54.53
CA GLU A 222 -9.37 9.12 -54.48
C GLU A 222 -10.72 9.72 -54.97
N MET A 223 -11.47 8.98 -55.80
CA MET A 223 -12.77 9.42 -56.33
C MET A 223 -13.96 8.98 -55.47
N GLU A 224 -13.74 8.11 -54.47
CA GLU A 224 -14.80 7.55 -53.63
C GLU A 224 -14.93 8.26 -52.29
N LYS A 225 -16.18 8.56 -51.93
CA LYS A 225 -16.50 9.15 -50.62
C LYS A 225 -16.47 8.07 -49.55
N VAL A 226 -15.96 8.44 -48.38
CA VAL A 226 -15.95 7.56 -47.21
C VAL A 226 -17.31 7.60 -46.52
N ASN A 227 -18.01 6.46 -46.48
CA ASN A 227 -19.39 6.36 -45.98
C ASN A 227 -19.67 5.11 -45.13
N MET A 228 -18.63 4.32 -44.83
CA MET A 228 -18.72 3.08 -44.05
C MET A 228 -17.66 3.09 -42.94
N TYR A 229 -17.87 2.30 -41.89
CA TYR A 229 -16.92 2.19 -40.77
C TYR A 229 -16.51 0.73 -40.55
N CYS A 230 -15.22 0.46 -40.60
CA CYS A 230 -14.69 -0.87 -40.33
C CYS A 230 -14.48 -1.05 -38.82
N GLU A 231 -15.18 -1.98 -38.19
CA GLU A 231 -15.07 -2.25 -36.74
C GLU A 231 -13.73 -2.90 -36.36
N VAL A 232 -13.15 -3.69 -37.27
CA VAL A 232 -11.88 -4.39 -37.05
C VAL A 232 -10.71 -3.40 -37.07
N CYS A 233 -10.57 -2.65 -38.17
CA CYS A 233 -9.51 -1.65 -38.33
C CYS A 233 -9.78 -0.31 -37.62
N ARG A 234 -10.96 -0.15 -37.00
CA ARG A 234 -11.42 1.08 -36.32
C ARG A 234 -11.26 2.37 -37.15
N ARG A 235 -11.39 2.28 -38.48
CA ARG A 235 -11.18 3.40 -39.42
C ARG A 235 -12.33 3.54 -40.42
N PRO A 236 -12.61 4.76 -40.91
CA PRO A 236 -13.66 4.97 -41.89
C PRO A 236 -13.17 4.53 -43.28
N VAL A 237 -14.04 3.86 -44.05
CA VAL A 237 -13.73 3.23 -45.35
C VAL A 237 -14.81 3.56 -46.40
N CYS A 238 -14.48 3.46 -47.69
CA CYS A 238 -15.47 3.60 -48.78
C CYS A 238 -16.03 2.22 -49.21
N HIS A 239 -17.00 2.21 -50.12
CA HIS A 239 -17.58 0.95 -50.63
C HIS A 239 -16.57 0.08 -51.40
N LEU A 240 -15.64 0.67 -52.16
CA LEU A 240 -14.63 -0.09 -52.90
C LEU A 240 -13.63 -0.81 -51.97
N CYS A 241 -13.29 -0.20 -50.83
CA CYS A 241 -12.48 -0.87 -49.80
C CYS A 241 -13.13 -2.17 -49.29
N LYS A 242 -14.46 -2.27 -49.30
CA LYS A 242 -15.22 -3.45 -48.87
C LYS A 242 -15.47 -4.45 -50.01
N LEU A 243 -15.74 -3.98 -51.23
CA LEU A 243 -16.11 -4.86 -52.35
C LEU A 243 -14.93 -5.61 -52.97
N GLY A 244 -13.70 -5.10 -52.86
CA GLY A 244 -12.51 -5.77 -53.39
C GLY A 244 -11.17 -5.26 -52.85
N GLY A 245 -11.19 -4.46 -51.78
CA GLY A 245 -10.00 -3.86 -51.18
C GLY A 245 -9.53 -4.56 -49.91
N SER A 246 -8.67 -3.88 -49.16
CA SER A 246 -8.03 -4.34 -47.92
C SER A 246 -9.00 -4.68 -46.77
N HIS A 247 -10.30 -4.43 -46.91
CA HIS A 247 -11.33 -4.69 -45.89
C HIS A 247 -12.43 -5.64 -46.35
N ALA A 248 -12.20 -6.43 -47.40
CA ALA A 248 -13.18 -7.39 -47.92
C ALA A 248 -13.71 -8.34 -46.83
N ASN A 249 -12.84 -8.81 -45.93
CA ASN A 249 -13.17 -9.76 -44.87
C ASN A 249 -13.48 -9.11 -43.51
N HIS A 250 -13.44 -7.78 -43.41
CA HIS A 250 -13.72 -7.11 -42.14
C HIS A 250 -15.20 -6.84 -41.95
N LYS A 251 -15.64 -6.82 -40.67
CA LYS A 251 -16.97 -6.36 -40.31
C LYS A 251 -17.03 -4.84 -40.51
N VAL A 252 -17.97 -4.41 -41.34
CA VAL A 252 -18.17 -3.00 -41.70
C VAL A 252 -19.62 -2.62 -41.45
N THR A 253 -19.86 -1.47 -40.82
CA THR A 253 -21.18 -0.91 -40.55
C THR A 253 -21.39 0.43 -41.27
N SER A 254 -22.64 0.89 -41.30
CA SER A 254 -22.96 2.21 -41.85
C SER A 254 -22.32 3.32 -41.02
N MET A 255 -21.91 4.42 -41.68
CA MET A 255 -21.37 5.59 -40.97
C MET A 255 -22.36 6.13 -39.93
N SER A 256 -23.66 6.12 -40.22
CA SER A 256 -24.71 6.62 -39.32
C SER A 256 -24.78 5.83 -38.01
N SER A 257 -24.71 4.48 -38.09
CA SER A 257 -24.71 3.60 -36.92
C SER A 257 -23.44 3.79 -36.09
N ALA A 258 -22.28 3.85 -36.75
CA ALA A 258 -20.99 4.07 -36.08
C ALA A 258 -20.95 5.44 -35.38
N TYR A 259 -21.48 6.49 -36.03
CA TYR A 259 -21.62 7.82 -35.45
C TYR A 259 -22.44 7.81 -34.15
N LYS A 260 -23.63 7.19 -34.14
CA LYS A 260 -24.49 7.13 -32.94
C LYS A 260 -23.75 6.45 -31.77
N ILE A 261 -23.15 5.28 -32.04
CA ILE A 261 -22.43 4.50 -31.01
C ILE A 261 -21.21 5.25 -30.48
N LEU A 262 -20.37 5.82 -31.36
CA LEU A 262 -19.16 6.54 -30.93
C LEU A 262 -19.50 7.83 -30.20
N LYS A 263 -20.54 8.56 -30.62
CA LYS A 263 -21.01 9.77 -29.94
C LYS A 263 -21.52 9.46 -28.53
N GLU A 264 -22.33 8.41 -28.37
CA GLU A 264 -22.85 7.99 -27.07
C GLU A 264 -21.73 7.53 -26.13
N LYS A 265 -20.78 6.72 -26.63
CA LYS A 265 -19.62 6.29 -25.84
C LYS A 265 -18.78 7.47 -25.37
N LEU A 266 -18.49 8.41 -26.27
CA LEU A 266 -17.73 9.61 -25.93
C LEU A 266 -18.45 10.47 -24.89
N ALA A 267 -19.77 10.66 -25.04
CA ALA A 267 -20.58 11.40 -24.08
C ALA A 267 -20.52 10.77 -22.67
N LYS A 268 -20.70 9.44 -22.58
CA LYS A 268 -20.60 8.72 -21.30
C LYS A 268 -19.23 8.84 -20.66
N SER A 269 -18.15 8.72 -21.44
CA SER A 269 -16.78 8.88 -20.94
C SER A 269 -16.50 10.30 -20.45
N ILE A 270 -16.95 11.33 -21.17
CA ILE A 270 -16.80 12.73 -20.74
C ILE A 270 -17.58 12.98 -19.44
N HIS A 271 -18.83 12.51 -19.37
CA HIS A 271 -19.65 12.67 -18.18
C HIS A 271 -19.02 11.99 -16.96
N TYR A 272 -18.43 10.81 -17.14
CA TYR A 272 -17.68 10.14 -16.09
C TYR A 272 -16.49 10.99 -15.61
N LEU A 273 -15.68 11.55 -16.52
CA LEU A 273 -14.55 12.40 -16.16
C LEU A 273 -14.99 13.65 -15.38
N ILE A 274 -16.05 14.33 -15.83
CA ILE A 274 -16.61 15.49 -15.12
C ILE A 274 -17.10 15.08 -13.73
N SER A 275 -17.81 13.96 -13.60
CA SER A 275 -18.30 13.46 -12.30
C SER A 275 -17.18 13.11 -11.31
N LYS A 276 -15.95 12.88 -11.79
CA LYS A 276 -14.78 12.55 -10.98
C LYS A 276 -13.92 13.77 -10.62
N GLU A 277 -14.21 14.93 -11.19
CA GLU A 277 -13.45 16.16 -10.91
C GLU A 277 -13.46 16.52 -9.42
N ASP A 278 -14.62 16.50 -8.79
CA ASP A 278 -14.76 16.81 -7.36
C ASP A 278 -14.01 15.80 -6.49
N GLN A 279 -14.04 14.50 -6.86
CA GLN A 279 -13.29 13.47 -6.15
C GLN A 279 -11.77 13.74 -6.19
N VAL A 280 -11.23 14.12 -7.35
CA VAL A 280 -9.82 14.48 -7.49
C VAL A 280 -9.50 15.75 -6.70
N ARG A 281 -10.39 16.75 -6.71
CA ARG A 281 -10.22 17.97 -5.91
C ARG A 281 -10.17 17.66 -4.41
N THR A 282 -11.05 16.79 -3.91
CA THR A 282 -11.01 16.32 -2.52
C THR A 282 -9.71 15.58 -2.18
N GLN A 283 -9.22 14.74 -3.09
CA GLN A 283 -7.93 14.05 -2.90
C GLN A 283 -6.76 15.03 -2.82
N ILE A 284 -6.75 16.09 -3.65
CA ILE A 284 -5.72 17.15 -3.57
C ILE A 284 -5.77 17.84 -2.20
N THR A 285 -6.96 18.25 -1.75
CA THR A 285 -7.10 18.91 -0.44
C THR A 285 -6.68 18.02 0.72
N GLU A 286 -6.90 16.70 0.62
CA GLU A 286 -6.47 15.74 1.64
C GLU A 286 -4.94 15.57 1.63
N LEU A 287 -4.31 15.55 0.46
CA LEU A 287 -2.86 15.55 0.35
C LEU A 287 -2.24 16.83 0.93
N ASP A 288 -2.79 18.00 0.62
CA ASP A 288 -2.33 19.28 1.19
C ASP A 288 -2.43 19.27 2.73
N ARG A 289 -3.52 18.71 3.27
CA ARG A 289 -3.69 18.53 4.73
C ARG A 289 -2.61 17.62 5.31
N LEU A 290 -2.31 16.49 4.67
CA LEU A 290 -1.27 15.56 5.11
C LEU A 290 0.14 16.16 5.04
N ILE A 291 0.42 16.98 4.02
CA ILE A 291 1.68 17.73 3.90
C ILE A 291 1.84 18.67 5.09
N ASN A 292 0.84 19.52 5.36
CA ASN A 292 0.89 20.46 6.47
C ASN A 292 1.06 19.75 7.83
N GLN A 293 0.34 18.65 8.05
CA GLN A 293 0.50 17.85 9.26
C GLN A 293 1.89 17.25 9.41
N THR A 294 2.50 16.80 8.32
CA THR A 294 3.86 16.26 8.33
C THR A 294 4.87 17.34 8.70
N GLU A 295 4.70 18.56 8.18
CA GLU A 295 5.53 19.71 8.54
C GLU A 295 5.40 20.09 10.02
N GLU A 296 4.17 20.20 10.53
CA GLU A 296 3.90 20.50 11.95
C GLU A 296 4.48 19.44 12.88
N ASN A 297 4.30 18.16 12.55
CA ASN A 297 4.85 17.05 13.32
C ASN A 297 6.38 17.03 13.29
N GLY A 298 6.99 17.34 12.13
CA GLY A 298 8.44 17.49 12.00
C GLY A 298 8.98 18.60 12.90
N GLN A 299 8.34 19.77 12.89
CA GLN A 299 8.70 20.89 13.76
C GLN A 299 8.51 20.57 15.26
N LEU A 300 7.49 19.78 15.61
CA LEU A 300 7.31 19.31 16.98
C LEU A 300 8.44 18.38 17.41
N ALA A 301 8.81 17.41 16.57
CA ALA A 301 9.92 16.49 16.86
C ALA A 301 11.26 17.24 17.03
N GLU A 302 11.51 18.25 16.20
CA GLU A 302 12.69 19.12 16.33
C GLU A 302 12.68 19.89 17.66
N ARG A 303 11.56 20.50 18.03
CA ARG A 303 11.43 21.20 19.31
C ARG A 303 11.64 20.28 20.50
N GLN A 304 11.05 19.09 20.49
CA GLN A 304 11.22 18.10 21.55
C GLN A 304 12.69 17.68 21.67
N ALA A 305 13.36 17.38 20.56
CA ALA A 305 14.79 17.06 20.56
C ALA A 305 15.62 18.20 21.20
N ASN A 306 15.37 19.45 20.80
CA ASN A 306 16.05 20.61 21.37
C ASN A 306 15.79 20.75 22.88
N GLU A 307 14.55 20.58 23.34
CA GLU A 307 14.21 20.62 24.77
C GLU A 307 14.94 19.53 25.59
N HIS A 308 15.20 18.36 25.00
CA HIS A 308 15.99 17.31 25.65
C HIS A 308 17.47 17.72 25.80
N PHE A 309 18.07 18.36 24.80
CA PHE A 309 19.44 18.85 24.89
C PHE A 309 19.59 20.07 25.81
N GLU A 310 18.63 21.01 25.80
CA GLU A 310 18.62 22.13 26.74
C GLU A 310 18.61 21.66 28.19
N ARG A 311 17.83 20.62 28.52
CA ARG A 311 17.84 20.02 29.87
C ARG A 311 19.21 19.42 30.25
N LEU A 312 19.93 18.83 29.30
CA LEU A 312 21.30 18.35 29.53
C LEU A 312 22.25 19.53 29.79
N PHE A 313 22.15 20.61 29.02
CA PHE A 313 22.95 21.82 29.23
C PHE A 313 22.66 22.47 30.58
N GLU A 314 21.39 22.60 30.98
CA GLU A 314 20.97 23.12 32.27
C GLU A 314 21.58 22.30 33.42
N THR A 315 21.50 20.97 33.34
CA THR A 315 22.08 20.08 34.34
C THR A 315 23.60 20.27 34.47
N LEU A 316 24.31 20.36 33.34
CA LEU A 316 25.77 20.61 33.33
C LEU A 316 26.11 22.00 33.90
N GLN A 317 25.30 23.01 33.58
CA GLN A 317 25.49 24.38 34.05
C GLN A 317 25.21 24.50 35.57
N GLU A 318 24.24 23.76 36.09
CA GLU A 318 23.96 23.68 37.53
C GLU A 318 25.16 23.06 38.27
N ARG A 319 25.69 21.92 37.78
CA ARG A 319 26.88 21.27 38.37
C ARG A 319 28.11 22.17 38.36
N LYS A 320 28.35 22.89 37.26
CA LYS A 320 29.40 23.90 37.18
C LYS A 320 29.22 25.00 38.23
N SER A 321 28.01 25.51 38.38
CA SER A 321 27.69 26.60 39.32
C SER A 321 27.86 26.14 40.77
N GLU A 322 27.46 24.92 41.10
CA GLU A 322 27.65 24.31 42.41
C GLU A 322 29.14 24.19 42.78
N MET A 323 29.98 23.72 41.85
CA MET A 323 31.43 23.61 42.04
C MET A 323 32.07 24.98 42.27
N LEU A 324 31.77 25.97 41.42
CA LEU A 324 32.30 27.33 41.57
C LEU A 324 31.89 27.96 42.89
N ARG A 325 30.66 27.72 43.36
CA ARG A 325 30.19 28.17 44.67
C ARG A 325 31.00 27.54 45.81
N SER A 326 31.34 26.26 45.71
CA SER A 326 32.18 25.58 46.71
C SER A 326 33.58 26.18 46.80
N ILE A 327 34.21 26.45 45.64
CA ILE A 327 35.52 27.11 45.56
C ILE A 327 35.46 28.50 46.19
N GLU A 328 34.43 29.28 45.84
CA GLU A 328 34.19 30.62 46.38
C GLU A 328 34.04 30.60 47.91
N GLN A 329 33.27 29.65 48.45
CA GLN A 329 33.09 29.47 49.88
C GLN A 329 34.39 29.09 50.59
N SER A 330 35.16 28.14 50.05
CA SER A 330 36.47 27.77 50.60
C SER A 330 37.45 28.94 50.57
N ARG A 331 37.48 29.69 49.46
CA ARG A 331 38.28 30.91 49.32
C ARG A 331 37.93 31.96 50.37
N ASN A 332 36.64 32.28 50.52
CA ASN A 332 36.20 33.29 51.47
C ASN A 332 36.47 32.89 52.93
N ARG A 333 36.31 31.59 53.26
CA ARG A 333 36.67 31.07 54.58
C ARG A 333 38.16 31.23 54.88
N ARG A 334 39.04 30.82 53.97
CA ARG A 334 40.50 30.91 54.14
C ARG A 334 40.97 32.37 54.19
N LEU A 335 40.45 33.23 53.30
CA LEU A 335 40.71 34.67 53.34
C LEU A 335 40.25 35.30 54.65
N GLY A 336 39.09 34.89 55.17
CA GLY A 336 38.59 35.34 56.47
C GLY A 336 39.56 34.97 57.60
N GLN A 337 39.99 33.71 57.67
CA GLN A 337 40.95 33.25 58.68
C GLN A 337 42.29 34.01 58.62
N LEU A 338 42.83 34.22 57.42
CA LEU A 338 44.07 34.97 57.25
C LEU A 338 43.91 36.44 57.60
N LYS A 339 42.79 37.08 57.25
CA LYS A 339 42.51 38.47 57.61
C LYS A 339 42.38 38.64 59.13
N THR A 340 41.67 37.75 59.81
CA THR A 340 41.59 37.76 61.28
C THR A 340 42.97 37.58 61.91
N GLN A 341 43.80 36.68 61.39
CA GLN A 341 45.18 36.53 61.85
C GLN A 341 46.00 37.82 61.65
N VAL A 342 45.81 38.53 60.53
CA VAL A 342 46.44 39.84 60.31
C VAL A 342 45.98 40.86 61.36
N GLU A 343 44.68 40.95 61.64
CA GLU A 343 44.12 41.85 62.65
C GLU A 343 44.66 41.54 64.06
N GLU A 344 44.79 40.26 64.43
CA GLU A 344 45.38 39.85 65.71
C GLU A 344 46.84 40.30 65.85
N TYR A 345 47.66 40.10 64.82
CA TYR A 345 49.07 40.52 64.82
C TYR A 345 49.20 42.05 64.75
N GLN A 346 48.30 42.75 64.05
CA GLN A 346 48.22 44.21 64.07
C GLN A 346 47.87 44.73 65.48
N GLY A 347 46.89 44.14 66.16
CA GLY A 347 46.57 44.46 67.55
C GLY A 347 47.73 44.17 68.52
N MET A 348 48.53 43.14 68.24
CA MET A 348 49.79 42.89 68.98
C MET A 348 50.83 44.00 68.77
N LEU A 349 50.91 44.60 67.58
CA LEU A 349 51.76 45.77 67.32
C LEU A 349 51.26 47.02 68.06
N GLU A 350 49.95 47.19 68.19
CA GLU A 350 49.35 48.28 68.97
C GLU A 350 49.64 48.15 70.48
N ASN A 351 49.99 46.95 70.97
CA ASN A 351 50.58 46.76 72.31
C ASN A 351 52.00 47.33 72.46
N SER A 352 52.49 48.17 71.55
CA SER A 352 53.69 49.01 71.77
C SER A 352 53.64 49.78 73.11
N GLY A 353 52.42 50.17 73.55
CA GLY A 353 52.18 50.75 74.86
C GLY A 353 52.50 49.82 76.05
N LEU A 354 52.51 48.49 75.85
CA LEU A 354 52.94 47.51 76.87
C LEU A 354 54.44 47.62 77.15
N VAL A 355 55.25 47.89 76.12
CA VAL A 355 56.69 48.13 76.28
C VAL A 355 56.91 49.46 77.02
N GLY A 356 56.20 50.51 76.65
CA GLY A 356 56.23 51.79 77.37
C GLY A 356 55.76 51.66 78.82
N TYR A 357 54.64 50.96 79.05
CA TYR A 357 54.12 50.67 80.39
C TYR A 357 55.11 49.84 81.21
N ALA A 358 55.75 48.84 80.61
CA ALA A 358 56.79 48.05 81.26
C ALA A 358 57.99 48.92 81.65
N GLN A 359 58.41 49.84 80.78
CA GLN A 359 59.47 50.80 81.07
C GLN A 359 59.11 51.75 82.24
N GLU A 360 57.86 52.21 82.34
CA GLU A 360 57.41 53.03 83.48
C GLU A 360 57.34 52.22 84.78
N VAL A 361 56.81 50.99 84.75
CA VAL A 361 56.78 50.09 85.92
C VAL A 361 58.19 49.80 86.44
N LEU A 362 59.19 49.70 85.56
CA LEU A 362 60.60 49.52 85.95
C LEU A 362 61.22 50.72 86.69
N LYS A 363 60.60 51.91 86.65
CA LYS A 363 61.05 53.09 87.40
C LYS A 363 60.48 53.16 88.82
N GLU A 364 59.55 52.27 89.18
CA GLU A 364 58.95 52.25 90.51
C GLU A 364 59.98 51.92 91.58
N THR A 365 59.97 52.69 92.68
CA THR A 365 60.98 52.60 93.74
C THR A 365 60.45 51.88 94.98
N ASP A 366 59.13 51.86 95.19
CA ASP A 366 58.52 51.09 96.26
C ASP A 366 58.47 49.60 95.90
N GLN A 367 59.10 48.77 96.72
CA GLN A 367 59.26 47.34 96.47
C GLN A 367 57.91 46.60 96.44
N SER A 368 56.94 47.03 97.24
CA SER A 368 55.63 46.36 97.36
C SER A 368 54.74 46.67 96.15
N CYS A 369 54.67 47.95 95.77
CA CYS A 369 53.95 48.45 94.59
C CYS A 369 54.54 47.88 93.29
N PHE A 370 55.87 47.78 93.21
CA PHE A 370 56.55 47.16 92.08
C PHE A 370 56.15 45.69 91.93
N VAL A 371 56.27 44.88 92.98
CA VAL A 371 55.99 43.43 92.92
C VAL A 371 54.52 43.16 92.56
N GLN A 372 53.58 43.95 93.08
CA GLN A 372 52.14 43.83 92.76
C GLN A 372 51.86 43.99 91.26
N THR A 373 52.55 44.93 90.61
CA THR A 373 52.32 45.29 89.20
C THR A 373 53.18 44.45 88.25
N ALA A 374 54.44 44.18 88.62
CA ALA A 374 55.40 43.42 87.84
C ALA A 374 54.92 41.98 87.56
N LYS A 375 54.23 41.33 88.52
CA LYS A 375 53.70 39.97 88.32
C LYS A 375 52.64 39.91 87.21
N GLN A 376 51.70 40.87 87.19
CA GLN A 376 50.67 40.94 86.15
C GLN A 376 51.25 41.30 84.79
N LEU A 377 52.21 42.23 84.78
CA LEU A 377 52.93 42.64 83.58
C LEU A 377 53.74 41.48 82.97
N HIS A 378 54.45 40.71 83.80
CA HIS A 378 55.24 39.57 83.37
C HIS A 378 54.38 38.53 82.65
N VAL A 379 53.19 38.21 83.17
CA VAL A 379 52.24 37.30 82.52
C VAL A 379 51.78 37.82 81.16
N ARG A 380 51.51 39.13 81.04
CA ARG A 380 51.12 39.75 79.75
C ARG A 380 52.27 39.71 78.73
N ILE A 381 53.48 40.02 79.15
CA ILE A 381 54.69 39.96 78.31
C ILE A 381 54.98 38.51 77.89
N GLN A 382 54.86 37.55 78.80
CA GLN A 382 55.07 36.14 78.51
C GLN A 382 54.08 35.63 77.46
N LYS A 383 52.78 35.96 77.61
CA LYS A 383 51.75 35.58 76.63
C LYS A 383 52.01 36.18 75.24
N ALA A 384 52.43 37.45 75.18
CA ALA A 384 52.82 38.09 73.92
C ALA A 384 54.09 37.45 73.32
N THR A 385 55.07 37.12 74.14
CA THR A 385 56.33 36.48 73.72
C THR A 385 56.11 35.06 73.20
N GLU A 386 55.24 34.29 73.85
CA GLU A 386 54.86 32.94 73.40
C GLU A 386 54.16 32.97 72.04
N SER A 387 53.31 33.96 71.79
CA SER A 387 52.63 34.16 70.50
C SER A 387 53.60 34.51 69.36
N LEU A 388 54.78 35.05 69.67
CA LEU A 388 55.82 35.42 68.70
C LEU A 388 56.82 34.28 68.39
N LYS A 389 56.86 33.20 69.20
CA LYS A 389 57.89 32.15 69.07
C LYS A 389 57.75 31.29 67.81
N THR A 390 56.54 31.18 67.25
CA THR A 390 56.29 30.37 66.04
C THR A 390 55.14 30.95 65.22
N PHE A 391 55.44 31.43 64.02
CA PHE A 391 54.44 31.85 63.05
C PHE A 391 53.99 30.67 62.18
N HIS A 392 52.69 30.42 62.12
CA HIS A 392 52.07 29.51 61.16
C HIS A 392 50.83 30.19 60.57
N PRO A 393 50.66 30.20 59.23
CA PRO A 393 49.44 30.74 58.61
C PRO A 393 48.18 30.02 59.12
N ALA A 394 47.12 30.78 59.37
CA ALA A 394 45.85 30.25 59.89
C ALA A 394 45.07 29.41 58.85
N ALA A 395 45.46 29.48 57.58
CA ALA A 395 44.89 28.70 56.49
C ALA A 395 45.93 28.45 55.38
N ASP A 396 45.75 27.36 54.65
CA ASP A 396 46.52 27.05 53.44
C ASP A 396 46.01 27.88 52.24
N THR A 397 46.92 28.23 51.33
CA THR A 397 46.64 28.95 50.08
C THR A 397 46.35 28.02 48.90
N SER A 398 46.65 26.73 49.00
CA SER A 398 46.47 25.77 47.89
C SER A 398 45.01 25.32 47.68
N PHE A 399 44.57 25.23 46.43
CA PHE A 399 43.25 24.69 46.04
C PHE A 399 43.35 23.31 45.36
N ASP A 400 44.39 22.52 45.65
CA ASP A 400 44.61 21.21 45.01
C ASP A 400 43.42 20.24 45.17
N GLU A 401 42.61 20.41 46.20
CA GLU A 401 41.36 19.67 46.44
C GLU A 401 40.25 19.94 45.41
N PHE A 402 40.40 20.96 44.55
CA PHE A 402 39.43 21.36 43.52
C PHE A 402 39.92 21.09 42.08
N VAL A 403 40.97 20.29 41.90
CA VAL A 403 41.40 19.86 40.55
C VAL A 403 40.32 18.98 39.94
N LEU A 404 39.73 19.44 38.83
CA LEU A 404 38.65 18.77 38.12
C LEU A 404 39.19 18.04 36.89
N ASP A 405 38.88 16.75 36.77
CA ASP A 405 39.06 15.96 35.56
C ASP A 405 37.69 15.55 35.01
N THR A 406 37.36 16.02 33.80
CA THR A 406 36.08 15.76 33.11
C THR A 406 36.19 14.68 32.04
N SER A 407 37.34 14.02 31.90
CA SER A 407 37.62 13.13 30.78
C SER A 407 36.62 11.97 30.66
N ARG A 408 36.16 11.43 31.80
CA ARG A 408 35.16 10.35 31.83
C ARG A 408 33.78 10.84 31.38
N GLU A 409 33.33 11.96 31.90
CA GLU A 409 32.03 12.55 31.57
C GLU A 409 31.98 12.98 30.10
N GLU A 410 33.08 13.50 29.55
CA GLU A 410 33.21 13.77 28.12
C GLU A 410 33.13 12.52 27.25
N ALA A 411 33.72 11.40 27.70
CA ALA A 411 33.62 10.12 26.98
C ALA A 411 32.16 9.65 26.93
N LEU A 412 31.45 9.68 28.07
CA LEU A 412 30.03 9.33 28.14
C LEU A 412 29.16 10.20 27.22
N LEU A 413 29.44 11.51 27.15
CA LEU A 413 28.73 12.41 26.24
C LEU A 413 29.04 12.12 24.75
N LYS A 414 30.28 11.73 24.43
CA LYS A 414 30.70 11.36 23.06
C LYS A 414 30.15 10.00 22.61
N GLU A 415 29.92 9.08 23.55
CA GLU A 415 29.33 7.76 23.28
C GLU A 415 27.82 7.82 23.00
N MET A 416 27.15 8.94 23.28
CA MET A 416 25.74 9.11 22.94
C MET A 416 25.53 9.06 21.42
N CYS A 417 24.87 8.01 20.93
CA CYS A 417 24.61 7.79 19.52
C CYS A 417 23.12 7.95 19.20
N PHE A 418 22.73 9.06 18.60
CA PHE A 418 21.34 9.29 18.14
C PHE A 418 21.10 8.86 16.68
N GLY A 419 22.04 8.11 16.11
CA GLY A 419 22.02 7.74 14.69
C GLY A 419 21.12 6.56 14.35
N GLY A 420 20.21 6.77 13.40
CA GLY A 420 19.44 5.74 12.70
C GLY A 420 18.14 5.36 13.39
N VAL A 421 17.04 5.95 12.93
CA VAL A 421 15.68 5.47 13.25
C VAL A 421 15.59 4.03 12.75
N PRO A 422 15.30 3.05 13.62
CA PRO A 422 15.17 1.67 13.19
C PRO A 422 13.98 1.53 12.25
N ASP A 423 14.06 0.58 11.30
CA ASP A 423 12.92 0.27 10.44
C ASP A 423 11.74 -0.26 11.26
N PRO A 424 10.50 0.06 10.87
CA PRO A 424 9.32 -0.47 11.53
C PRO A 424 9.30 -2.01 11.42
N PRO A 425 9.10 -2.73 12.53
CA PRO A 425 8.91 -4.18 12.49
C PRO A 425 7.65 -4.55 11.72
N LEU A 426 7.61 -5.76 11.16
CA LEU A 426 6.44 -6.29 10.46
C LEU A 426 5.89 -7.50 11.21
N ILE A 427 4.65 -7.42 11.67
CA ILE A 427 3.98 -8.54 12.34
C ILE A 427 3.83 -9.70 11.35
N ASP A 428 4.35 -10.86 11.73
CA ASP A 428 4.31 -12.08 10.94
C ASP A 428 3.01 -12.83 11.18
N LEU A 429 2.06 -12.68 10.26
CA LEU A 429 0.74 -13.31 10.33
C LEU A 429 0.80 -14.84 10.34
N SER A 430 1.85 -15.43 9.77
CA SER A 430 1.97 -16.89 9.67
C SER A 430 2.35 -17.56 11.00
N HIS A 431 3.12 -16.85 11.83
CA HIS A 431 3.58 -17.33 13.13
C HIS A 431 2.82 -16.72 14.30
N SER A 432 2.12 -15.61 14.09
CA SER A 432 1.27 -14.99 15.12
C SER A 432 -0.05 -15.75 15.27
N LYS A 433 -0.41 -16.10 16.51
CA LYS A 433 -1.62 -16.87 16.83
C LYS A 433 -2.32 -16.29 18.05
N VAL A 434 -3.65 -16.20 18.00
CA VAL A 434 -4.48 -15.68 19.09
C VAL A 434 -5.53 -16.73 19.48
N TYR A 435 -5.33 -17.33 20.65
CA TYR A 435 -6.29 -18.26 21.25
C TYR A 435 -6.64 -17.77 22.66
N ASN A 436 -6.19 -18.48 23.71
CA ASN A 436 -6.31 -18.03 25.10
C ASN A 436 -5.37 -16.86 25.40
N GLU A 437 -4.18 -16.91 24.81
CA GLU A 437 -3.17 -15.85 24.85
C GLU A 437 -2.80 -15.53 23.38
N ALA A 438 -2.39 -14.29 23.13
CA ALA A 438 -1.93 -13.85 21.82
C ALA A 438 -0.41 -13.95 21.75
N SER A 439 0.11 -14.94 21.02
CA SER A 439 1.51 -14.98 20.63
C SER A 439 1.67 -14.15 19.37
N ILE A 440 2.32 -12.99 19.49
CA ILE A 440 2.58 -12.09 18.37
C ILE A 440 4.06 -12.16 18.02
N CYS A 441 4.34 -12.54 16.79
CA CYS A 441 5.69 -12.59 16.21
C CYS A 441 5.84 -11.50 15.17
N TRP A 442 7.02 -10.92 15.04
CA TRP A 442 7.34 -9.96 13.99
C TRP A 442 8.71 -10.26 13.37
N ARG A 443 8.95 -9.67 12.21
CA ARG A 443 10.23 -9.74 11.51
C ARG A 443 10.78 -8.33 11.33
N LEU A 444 12.11 -8.23 11.36
CA LEU A 444 12.85 -7.03 11.03
C LEU A 444 13.38 -7.14 9.59
N SER A 445 13.69 -6.00 8.97
CA SER A 445 14.33 -5.97 7.65
C SER A 445 15.68 -6.69 7.69
N ASP A 446 16.11 -7.34 6.61
CA ASP A 446 17.40 -8.06 6.60
C ASP A 446 18.61 -7.14 6.83
N ASP A 447 18.48 -5.85 6.46
CA ASP A 447 19.47 -4.78 6.67
C ASP A 447 19.23 -3.94 7.95
N HIS A 448 18.47 -4.46 8.92
CA HIS A 448 18.12 -3.69 10.11
C HIS A 448 19.34 -3.33 10.97
N LEU A 449 19.30 -2.10 11.50
CA LEU A 449 20.23 -1.67 12.55
C LEU A 449 19.94 -2.43 13.84
N PRO A 450 20.95 -2.71 14.69
CA PRO A 450 20.74 -3.42 15.95
C PRO A 450 19.77 -2.64 16.84
N THR A 451 18.67 -3.28 17.23
CA THR A 451 17.61 -2.74 18.09
C THR A 451 17.81 -3.15 19.54
N ASP A 452 17.58 -2.24 20.48
CA ASP A 452 17.74 -2.51 21.91
C ASP A 452 16.58 -3.35 22.44
N HIS A 453 15.36 -2.95 22.09
CA HIS A 453 14.11 -3.60 22.49
C HIS A 453 12.96 -3.19 21.56
N HIS A 454 11.83 -3.86 21.71
CA HIS A 454 10.58 -3.58 21.03
C HIS A 454 9.48 -3.32 22.05
N VAL A 455 8.43 -2.62 21.62
CA VAL A 455 7.22 -2.40 22.40
C VAL A 455 6.03 -2.81 21.53
N LEU A 456 5.26 -3.80 21.99
CA LEU A 456 4.01 -4.20 21.37
C LEU A 456 2.88 -3.42 22.04
N GLU A 457 2.01 -2.82 21.25
CA GLU A 457 0.77 -2.23 21.71
C GLU A 457 -0.43 -3.00 21.18
N TYR A 458 -1.47 -3.11 22.00
CA TYR A 458 -2.73 -3.74 21.62
C TYR A 458 -3.94 -2.99 22.17
N ARG A 459 -5.06 -3.09 21.47
CA ARG A 459 -6.35 -2.53 21.92
C ARG A 459 -7.51 -3.43 21.51
N LYS A 460 -8.55 -3.45 22.34
CA LYS A 460 -9.81 -4.11 22.02
C LYS A 460 -10.63 -3.22 21.08
N LEU A 461 -11.09 -3.78 19.96
CA LEU A 461 -12.01 -3.11 19.04
C LEU A 461 -13.45 -3.36 19.49
N GLY A 462 -14.28 -2.33 19.45
CA GLY A 462 -15.69 -2.45 19.81
C GLY A 462 -16.46 -3.33 18.83
N SER A 463 -17.36 -4.17 19.33
CA SER A 463 -18.27 -4.93 18.47
C SER A 463 -19.17 -3.98 17.67
N PRO A 464 -19.33 -4.17 16.35
CA PRO A 464 -20.24 -3.34 15.54
C PRO A 464 -21.73 -3.53 15.87
N SER A 465 -22.09 -4.46 16.76
CA SER A 465 -23.48 -4.82 17.07
C SER A 465 -24.02 -4.35 18.43
N GLN A 466 -23.24 -3.61 19.23
CA GLN A 466 -23.70 -3.08 20.53
C GLN A 466 -23.80 -1.55 20.48
N SER A 467 -25.01 -1.03 20.72
CA SER A 467 -25.23 0.39 21.02
C SER A 467 -24.42 0.78 22.27
N PRO A 468 -23.86 2.00 22.33
CA PRO A 468 -23.04 2.43 23.46
C PRO A 468 -23.92 2.52 24.72
N SER A 469 -23.80 1.52 25.60
CA SER A 469 -24.28 1.64 26.98
C SER A 469 -23.33 2.56 27.75
N GLN A 470 -23.91 3.47 28.53
CA GLN A 470 -23.25 4.62 29.18
C GLN A 470 -22.21 4.29 30.25
N GLU A 471 -21.89 3.01 30.48
CA GLU A 471 -21.04 2.57 31.61
C GLU A 471 -19.69 1.93 31.18
N ASP A 472 -19.44 1.70 29.88
CA ASP A 472 -18.18 1.12 29.37
C ASP A 472 -17.25 2.16 28.67
N GLY A 473 -17.35 3.43 29.08
CA GLY A 473 -16.92 4.58 28.29
C GLY A 473 -15.43 4.96 28.28
N GLU A 474 -14.56 4.34 29.07
CA GLU A 474 -13.17 4.84 29.24
C GLU A 474 -12.07 3.96 28.63
N ASP A 475 -12.33 2.68 28.32
CA ASP A 475 -11.27 1.74 27.90
C ASP A 475 -11.39 1.28 26.43
N ARG A 476 -12.45 1.71 25.71
CA ARG A 476 -12.64 1.42 24.28
C ARG A 476 -11.82 2.38 23.42
N GLY A 477 -10.54 2.09 23.27
CA GLY A 477 -9.69 2.73 22.25
C GLY A 477 -8.28 3.09 22.68
N VAL A 478 -7.95 2.93 23.97
CA VAL A 478 -6.60 3.18 24.48
C VAL A 478 -5.69 2.02 24.11
N TRP A 479 -4.53 2.34 23.55
CA TRP A 479 -3.48 1.37 23.29
C TRP A 479 -2.83 0.96 24.61
N ARG A 480 -2.77 -0.34 24.90
CA ARG A 480 -2.05 -0.91 26.04
C ARG A 480 -0.69 -1.39 25.54
N ALA A 481 0.38 -0.88 26.14
CA ALA A 481 1.75 -1.26 25.81
C ALA A 481 2.23 -2.44 26.67
N THR A 482 2.98 -3.36 26.09
CA THR A 482 3.73 -4.38 26.84
C THR A 482 5.01 -3.80 27.45
N ASP A 483 5.61 -4.55 28.37
CA ASP A 483 7.00 -4.32 28.77
C ASP A 483 7.97 -4.43 27.58
N ARG A 484 9.21 -3.98 27.80
CA ARG A 484 10.29 -4.02 26.79
C ARG A 484 10.58 -5.46 26.38
N VAL A 485 10.45 -5.75 25.08
CA VAL A 485 10.69 -7.08 24.50
C VAL A 485 12.04 -7.10 23.79
N TYR A 486 12.94 -8.01 24.19
CA TYR A 486 14.30 -8.11 23.63
C TYR A 486 14.43 -9.10 22.46
N GLY A 487 13.31 -9.65 21.98
CA GLY A 487 13.25 -10.59 20.88
C GLY A 487 12.15 -10.22 19.87
N CYS A 488 11.98 -11.06 18.85
CA CYS A 488 11.02 -10.84 17.75
C CYS A 488 9.63 -11.44 18.02
N SER A 489 9.30 -11.75 19.28
CA SER A 489 8.01 -12.32 19.66
C SER A 489 7.68 -12.02 21.11
N THR A 490 6.38 -11.85 21.41
CA THR A 490 5.88 -11.76 22.79
C THR A 490 4.50 -12.39 22.92
N VAL A 491 4.10 -12.69 24.15
CA VAL A 491 2.79 -13.27 24.47
C VAL A 491 1.98 -12.28 25.31
N VAL A 492 0.78 -11.94 24.83
CA VAL A 492 -0.18 -11.08 25.54
C VAL A 492 -1.26 -11.95 26.18
N ASN A 493 -1.42 -11.79 27.49
CA ASN A 493 -2.33 -12.57 28.31
C ASN A 493 -3.62 -11.80 28.65
N ASN A 494 -4.61 -12.52 29.17
CA ASN A 494 -5.88 -11.97 29.68
C ASN A 494 -6.68 -11.20 28.61
N LEU A 495 -6.68 -11.70 27.37
CA LEU A 495 -7.58 -11.21 26.34
C LEU A 495 -8.99 -11.73 26.58
N GLU A 496 -9.99 -10.90 26.34
CA GLU A 496 -11.37 -11.33 26.46
C GLU A 496 -11.74 -12.28 25.31
N PRO A 497 -12.52 -13.33 25.58
CA PRO A 497 -13.01 -14.22 24.53
C PRO A 497 -13.96 -13.48 23.59
N ASN A 498 -14.15 -14.03 22.39
CA ASN A 498 -15.06 -13.53 21.36
C ASN A 498 -14.91 -12.03 21.04
N SER A 499 -13.68 -11.53 21.03
CA SER A 499 -13.37 -10.10 20.91
C SER A 499 -12.33 -9.87 19.83
N LEU A 500 -12.46 -8.76 19.10
CA LEU A 500 -11.51 -8.35 18.09
C LEU A 500 -10.44 -7.44 18.72
N TYR A 501 -9.17 -7.73 18.49
CA TYR A 501 -8.05 -6.94 18.98
C TYR A 501 -7.18 -6.47 17.82
N ALA A 502 -6.72 -5.22 17.90
CA ALA A 502 -5.70 -4.67 17.01
C ALA A 502 -4.34 -4.67 17.72
N PHE A 503 -3.29 -5.01 16.97
CA PHE A 503 -1.91 -5.08 17.45
C PHE A 503 -1.00 -4.26 16.54
N ARG A 504 -0.01 -3.59 17.15
CA ARG A 504 1.08 -2.89 16.45
C ARG A 504 2.35 -2.95 17.26
N VAL A 505 3.51 -3.01 16.60
CA VAL A 505 4.81 -3.07 17.28
C VAL A 505 5.73 -1.97 16.77
N GLN A 506 6.56 -1.41 17.64
CA GLN A 506 7.63 -0.51 17.27
C GLN A 506 8.97 -0.99 17.85
N SER A 507 10.05 -0.65 17.17
CA SER A 507 11.42 -0.94 17.59
C SER A 507 12.03 0.28 18.24
N CYS A 508 12.87 0.09 19.24
CA CYS A 508 13.63 1.13 19.90
C CYS A 508 15.13 0.89 19.73
N ARG A 509 15.87 1.95 19.42
CA ARG A 509 17.33 1.97 19.35
C ARG A 509 17.85 3.30 19.88
N ASN A 510 18.71 3.25 20.89
CA ASN A 510 19.30 4.42 21.54
C ASN A 510 18.25 5.48 21.94
N SER A 511 17.10 5.02 22.45
CA SER A 511 15.92 5.84 22.78
C SER A 511 15.18 6.48 21.61
N MET A 512 15.55 6.17 20.36
CA MET A 512 14.78 6.50 19.16
C MET A 512 13.83 5.37 18.84
N PHE A 513 12.58 5.68 18.53
CA PHE A 513 11.56 4.71 18.15
C PHE A 513 11.35 4.71 16.64
N SER A 514 11.15 3.53 16.06
CA SER A 514 10.62 3.41 14.70
C SER A 514 9.20 3.93 14.64
N SER A 515 8.66 4.12 13.43
CA SER A 515 7.21 4.11 13.26
C SER A 515 6.63 2.77 13.73
N TYR A 516 5.34 2.76 14.09
CA TYR A 516 4.64 1.52 14.35
C TYR A 516 4.50 0.69 13.08
N SER A 517 4.52 -0.62 13.25
CA SER A 517 4.09 -1.57 12.23
C SER A 517 2.67 -1.27 11.75
N PRO A 518 2.28 -1.69 10.54
CA PRO A 518 0.88 -1.75 10.16
C PRO A 518 0.05 -2.46 11.24
N GLU A 519 -1.14 -1.93 11.52
CA GLU A 519 -2.06 -2.54 12.48
C GLU A 519 -2.56 -3.88 11.94
N VAL A 520 -2.44 -4.92 12.74
CA VAL A 520 -2.97 -6.25 12.44
C VAL A 520 -4.10 -6.57 13.40
N THR A 521 -5.20 -7.10 12.88
CA THR A 521 -6.34 -7.52 13.70
C THR A 521 -6.41 -9.03 13.84
N PHE A 522 -6.63 -9.48 15.07
CA PHE A 522 -6.91 -10.88 15.38
C PHE A 522 -8.19 -10.97 16.20
N HIS A 523 -8.94 -12.05 15.99
CA HIS A 523 -10.16 -12.32 16.72
C HIS A 523 -9.92 -13.45 17.72
N THR A 524 -10.20 -13.21 19.00
CA THR A 524 -10.09 -14.26 20.02
C THR A 524 -11.21 -15.28 19.83
N PRO A 525 -10.98 -16.57 20.07
CA PRO A 525 -12.01 -17.59 19.90
C PRO A 525 -13.25 -17.32 20.77
N PRO A 526 -14.43 -17.83 20.38
CA PRO A 526 -15.69 -17.62 21.11
C PRO A 526 -15.75 -18.26 22.50
N ALA A 527 -14.77 -19.10 22.82
CA ALA A 527 -14.64 -19.81 24.08
C ALA A 527 -13.15 -20.16 24.33
N PRO A 528 -12.76 -20.49 25.58
CA PRO A 528 -11.40 -20.96 25.86
C PRO A 528 -11.02 -22.15 24.99
N ALA A 529 -9.78 -22.15 24.51
CA ALA A 529 -9.21 -23.23 23.72
C ALA A 529 -9.08 -24.50 24.57
N PHE A 530 -9.64 -25.59 24.06
CA PHE A 530 -9.70 -26.91 24.68
C PHE A 530 -8.65 -27.83 24.04
N GLY A 531 -7.78 -28.39 24.88
CA GLY A 531 -6.69 -29.26 24.47
C GLY A 531 -7.05 -30.74 24.60
N PHE A 532 -6.79 -31.52 23.55
CA PHE A 532 -6.90 -32.98 23.55
C PHE A 532 -5.94 -33.57 22.52
N LEU A 533 -5.67 -34.87 22.61
CA LEU A 533 -4.95 -35.64 21.59
C LEU A 533 -5.88 -36.73 21.03
N PHE A 534 -5.53 -37.31 19.88
CA PHE A 534 -6.30 -38.42 19.32
C PHE A 534 -6.17 -39.66 20.20
N SER A 535 -7.29 -40.31 20.52
CA SER A 535 -7.35 -41.52 21.34
C SER A 535 -6.75 -42.72 20.61
N ASP A 536 -5.82 -43.44 21.25
CA ASP A 536 -5.28 -44.73 20.79
C ASP A 536 -6.08 -45.93 21.31
N LYS A 537 -7.14 -45.67 22.11
CA LYS A 537 -7.95 -46.71 22.76
C LYS A 537 -9.35 -46.85 22.18
N CYS A 538 -9.95 -45.74 21.72
CA CYS A 538 -11.35 -45.68 21.33
C CYS A 538 -11.50 -45.20 19.89
N GLY A 539 -12.13 -46.01 19.03
CA GLY A 539 -12.25 -45.77 17.58
C GLY A 539 -10.98 -46.05 16.76
N PHE A 540 -9.81 -46.14 17.40
CA PHE A 540 -8.54 -46.37 16.71
C PHE A 540 -8.40 -47.80 16.15
N SER A 541 -8.07 -47.91 14.87
CA SER A 541 -7.69 -49.16 14.19
C SER A 541 -6.25 -49.06 13.71
N THR A 542 -5.35 -49.85 14.28
CA THR A 542 -3.92 -49.90 13.88
C THR A 542 -3.69 -50.32 12.43
N GLU A 543 -4.69 -50.94 11.79
CA GLU A 543 -4.61 -51.36 10.38
C GLU A 543 -5.05 -50.27 9.40
N ARG A 544 -5.88 -49.30 9.84
CA ARG A 544 -6.54 -48.32 8.95
C ARG A 544 -6.30 -46.86 9.32
N LEU A 545 -5.81 -46.58 10.54
CA LEU A 545 -5.45 -45.25 11.00
C LEU A 545 -4.00 -45.24 11.48
N ILE A 546 -3.26 -44.20 11.11
CA ILE A 546 -1.90 -43.94 11.57
C ILE A 546 -1.93 -42.68 12.43
N LEU A 547 -1.48 -42.80 13.66
CA LEU A 547 -1.19 -41.67 14.56
C LEU A 547 0.29 -41.33 14.48
N ASN A 548 0.63 -40.05 14.54
CA ASN A 548 2.02 -39.64 14.74
C ASN A 548 2.46 -39.81 16.21
N ASP A 549 3.77 -39.70 16.46
CA ASP A 549 4.35 -39.93 17.80
C ASP A 549 3.75 -39.02 18.89
N ARG A 550 3.31 -37.82 18.51
CA ARG A 550 2.68 -36.85 19.44
C ARG A 550 1.18 -37.05 19.61
N ARG A 551 0.54 -37.90 18.80
CA ARG A 551 -0.92 -38.12 18.72
C ARG A 551 -1.73 -36.84 18.42
N ASP A 552 -1.12 -35.85 17.80
CA ASP A 552 -1.77 -34.61 17.33
C ASP A 552 -2.10 -34.65 15.83
N ALA A 553 -1.73 -35.72 15.12
CA ALA A 553 -2.13 -35.96 13.74
C ALA A 553 -2.62 -37.40 13.52
N VAL A 554 -3.66 -37.55 12.71
CA VAL A 554 -4.22 -38.84 12.30
C VAL A 554 -4.41 -38.90 10.79
N GLU A 555 -4.02 -40.02 10.18
CA GLU A 555 -4.13 -40.27 8.74
C GLU A 555 -4.79 -41.62 8.46
N SER A 556 -5.80 -41.64 7.60
CA SER A 556 -6.46 -42.86 7.13
C SER A 556 -5.65 -43.49 6.02
N VAL A 557 -5.40 -44.80 6.14
CA VAL A 557 -4.69 -45.59 5.13
C VAL A 557 -5.53 -46.78 4.72
N ALA A 558 -5.48 -47.13 3.44
CA ALA A 558 -6.03 -48.38 2.96
C ALA A 558 -5.11 -49.50 3.46
N GLY A 559 -5.42 -50.09 4.62
CA GLY A 559 -4.59 -51.12 5.25
C GLY A 559 -4.20 -52.26 4.30
N MET A 560 -2.99 -52.79 4.45
CA MET A 560 -2.44 -53.81 3.54
C MET A 560 -3.30 -55.08 3.47
N ALA A 561 -3.91 -55.48 4.60
CA ALA A 561 -4.83 -56.61 4.65
C ALA A 561 -6.09 -56.40 3.79
N PHE A 562 -6.63 -55.17 3.79
CA PHE A 562 -7.78 -54.79 2.96
C PHE A 562 -7.42 -54.78 1.47
N LEU A 563 -6.26 -54.22 1.12
CA LEU A 563 -5.77 -54.21 -0.27
C LEU A 563 -5.53 -55.63 -0.82
N LEU A 564 -4.90 -56.50 -0.01
CA LEU A 564 -4.67 -57.91 -0.37
C LEU A 564 -5.98 -58.70 -0.47
N ALA A 565 -6.99 -58.38 0.35
CA ALA A 565 -8.31 -58.99 0.24
C ALA A 565 -9.06 -58.52 -1.01
N ALA A 566 -8.99 -57.23 -1.33
CA ALA A 566 -9.59 -56.64 -2.53
C ALA A 566 -9.02 -57.24 -3.83
N GLU A 567 -7.71 -57.46 -3.87
CA GLU A 567 -7.02 -58.08 -5.02
C GLU A 567 -7.52 -59.50 -5.30
N ARG A 568 -7.83 -60.28 -4.25
CA ARG A 568 -8.22 -61.69 -4.38
C ARG A 568 -9.64 -61.91 -4.89
N VAL A 569 -10.56 -60.97 -4.70
CA VAL A 569 -12.00 -61.20 -4.95
C VAL A 569 -12.45 -60.66 -6.32
N GLN A 570 -11.64 -59.87 -7.04
CA GLN A 570 -12.03 -59.22 -8.32
C GLN A 570 -13.40 -58.48 -8.28
N THR A 571 -13.90 -58.14 -7.09
CA THR A 571 -15.10 -57.33 -6.88
C THR A 571 -14.75 -56.06 -6.12
N GLY A 572 -15.50 -54.99 -6.36
CA GLY A 572 -15.30 -53.69 -5.71
C GLY A 572 -15.23 -53.81 -4.19
N SER A 573 -14.21 -53.19 -3.58
CA SER A 573 -14.07 -53.11 -2.12
C SER A 573 -14.50 -51.72 -1.66
N TYR A 574 -15.46 -51.66 -0.75
CA TYR A 574 -15.99 -50.41 -0.22
C TYR A 574 -15.08 -49.90 0.90
N ILE A 575 -14.56 -48.68 0.76
CA ILE A 575 -13.82 -47.99 1.83
C ILE A 575 -14.86 -47.38 2.77
N GLY A 576 -14.87 -47.81 4.04
CA GLY A 576 -15.73 -47.25 5.09
C GLY A 576 -15.17 -45.96 5.69
N LEU A 577 -15.95 -45.32 6.57
CA LEU A 577 -15.46 -44.25 7.44
C LEU A 577 -14.77 -44.86 8.65
N ASP A 578 -13.54 -44.45 8.91
CA ASP A 578 -12.81 -44.79 10.13
C ASP A 578 -12.95 -43.65 11.14
N TYR A 579 -13.61 -43.92 12.28
CA TYR A 579 -13.90 -42.93 13.30
C TYR A 579 -12.87 -42.95 14.41
N ILE A 580 -12.41 -41.78 14.84
CA ILE A 580 -11.52 -41.58 15.98
C ILE A 580 -12.01 -40.40 16.82
N ILE A 581 -11.82 -40.47 18.13
CA ILE A 581 -12.21 -39.42 19.07
C ILE A 581 -11.00 -38.82 19.79
N GLY A 582 -11.20 -37.66 20.42
CA GLY A 582 -10.26 -37.11 21.38
C GLY A 582 -10.15 -37.99 22.63
N ASP A 583 -9.00 -37.91 23.30
CA ASP A 583 -8.72 -38.61 24.56
C ASP A 583 -9.35 -37.93 25.80
N THR A 584 -9.82 -36.70 25.64
CA THR A 584 -10.38 -35.86 26.70
C THR A 584 -11.80 -35.46 26.35
N GLY A 585 -12.72 -35.62 27.30
CA GLY A 585 -14.14 -35.30 27.14
C GLY A 585 -14.55 -33.98 27.80
N ILE A 586 -15.69 -33.45 27.38
CA ILE A 586 -16.30 -32.19 27.81
C ILE A 586 -17.65 -32.51 28.47
N SER A 587 -17.84 -32.10 29.72
CA SER A 587 -19.07 -32.35 30.48
C SER A 587 -19.83 -31.09 30.92
N GLN A 588 -19.26 -29.90 30.70
CA GLN A 588 -19.88 -28.61 31.03
C GLN A 588 -19.15 -27.45 30.36
N GLY A 589 -19.83 -26.30 30.25
CA GLY A 589 -19.24 -25.06 29.78
C GLY A 589 -19.07 -24.97 28.26
N ARG A 590 -18.35 -23.93 27.83
CA ARG A 590 -18.10 -23.64 26.41
C ARG A 590 -16.62 -23.82 26.09
N HIS A 591 -16.33 -24.55 25.02
CA HIS A 591 -14.97 -24.98 24.65
C HIS A 591 -14.74 -24.86 23.15
N TYR A 592 -13.57 -24.40 22.74
CA TYR A 592 -13.19 -24.22 21.34
C TYR A 592 -11.93 -25.04 20.99
N TRP A 593 -11.86 -25.66 19.83
CA TRP A 593 -10.62 -26.25 19.31
C TRP A 593 -10.52 -26.02 17.80
N ALA A 594 -9.29 -26.03 17.28
CA ALA A 594 -9.02 -25.84 15.87
C ALA A 594 -8.09 -26.93 15.32
N PHE A 595 -8.25 -27.24 14.04
CA PHE A 595 -7.45 -28.24 13.34
C PHE A 595 -7.36 -27.91 11.85
N LYS A 596 -6.41 -28.55 11.18
CA LYS A 596 -6.18 -28.50 9.74
C LYS A 596 -6.53 -29.85 9.11
N VAL A 597 -7.11 -29.80 7.91
CA VAL A 597 -7.31 -30.97 7.05
C VAL A 597 -6.39 -30.84 5.85
N GLU A 598 -5.61 -31.87 5.52
CA GLU A 598 -4.71 -31.77 4.39
C GLU A 598 -5.47 -31.67 3.06
N PRO A 599 -5.04 -30.85 2.09
CA PRO A 599 -5.78 -30.61 0.85
C PRO A 599 -6.03 -31.87 0.00
N TYR A 600 -5.18 -32.88 0.12
CA TYR A 600 -5.31 -34.16 -0.59
C TYR A 600 -6.31 -35.13 0.06
N SER A 601 -6.87 -34.77 1.23
CA SER A 601 -7.83 -35.60 1.95
C SER A 601 -9.09 -35.80 1.12
N TYR A 602 -9.47 -37.07 0.89
CA TYR A 602 -10.67 -37.40 0.12
C TYR A 602 -11.94 -37.01 0.88
N VAL A 603 -12.20 -37.61 2.04
CA VAL A 603 -13.33 -37.24 2.92
C VAL A 603 -12.92 -37.31 4.38
N VAL A 604 -13.23 -36.25 5.13
CA VAL A 604 -13.09 -36.11 6.57
C VAL A 604 -14.39 -35.56 7.14
N LYS A 605 -14.94 -36.21 8.15
CA LYS A 605 -16.10 -35.75 8.93
C LYS A 605 -15.63 -35.29 10.29
N VAL A 606 -16.14 -34.16 10.79
CA VAL A 606 -15.65 -33.51 12.02
C VAL A 606 -16.80 -33.01 12.88
N GLY A 607 -16.69 -33.13 14.20
CA GLY A 607 -17.70 -32.63 15.12
C GLY A 607 -17.58 -33.23 16.50
N VAL A 608 -18.71 -33.63 17.08
CA VAL A 608 -18.77 -34.12 18.47
C VAL A 608 -19.59 -35.41 18.60
N ALA A 609 -19.29 -36.23 19.61
CA ALA A 609 -20.05 -37.43 19.96
C ALA A 609 -20.20 -37.57 21.47
N SER A 610 -21.34 -38.08 21.93
CA SER A 610 -21.56 -38.37 23.35
C SER A 610 -21.07 -39.78 23.70
N ASP A 611 -20.52 -39.96 24.90
CA ASP A 611 -20.17 -41.29 25.45
C ASP A 611 -21.36 -42.26 25.44
N THR A 612 -22.55 -41.81 25.77
CA THR A 612 -23.79 -42.59 25.75
C THR A 612 -24.05 -43.22 24.38
N LYS A 613 -23.93 -42.43 23.31
CA LYS A 613 -24.13 -42.91 21.93
C LYS A 613 -22.93 -43.67 21.39
N LEU A 614 -21.72 -43.34 21.82
CA LEU A 614 -20.51 -44.12 21.50
C LEU A 614 -20.60 -45.55 22.05
N LEU A 615 -21.09 -45.72 23.28
CA LEU A 615 -21.28 -47.04 23.90
C LEU A 615 -22.29 -47.90 23.13
N GLU A 616 -23.42 -47.33 22.71
CA GLU A 616 -24.42 -47.99 21.86
C GLU A 616 -23.79 -48.46 20.52
N TRP A 617 -22.93 -47.62 19.93
CA TRP A 617 -22.26 -47.93 18.67
C TRP A 617 -21.21 -49.05 18.78
N PHE A 618 -20.38 -49.04 19.83
CA PHE A 618 -19.39 -50.11 20.06
C PHE A 618 -20.03 -51.45 20.43
N HIS A 619 -21.24 -51.45 20.99
CA HIS A 619 -21.97 -52.67 21.34
C HIS A 619 -22.76 -53.27 20.15
N ASN A 620 -23.04 -52.51 19.09
CA ASN A 620 -23.67 -53.02 17.86
C ASN A 620 -22.97 -52.53 16.56
N PRO A 621 -21.77 -53.03 16.22
CA PRO A 621 -20.99 -52.55 15.09
C PRO A 621 -21.51 -52.98 13.70
N ARG A 622 -22.56 -53.83 13.63
CA ARG A 622 -22.96 -54.53 12.38
C ARG A 622 -24.19 -53.96 11.64
N ASP A 623 -24.97 -53.06 12.24
CA ASP A 623 -26.14 -52.48 11.57
C ASP A 623 -25.90 -51.11 10.89
N THR A 624 -24.65 -50.65 10.84
CA THR A 624 -24.27 -49.44 10.08
C THR A 624 -23.55 -49.75 8.76
N SER A 625 -23.55 -51.02 8.33
CA SER A 625 -23.22 -51.33 6.94
C SER A 625 -24.31 -50.73 6.05
N SER A 626 -23.89 -49.87 5.11
CA SER A 626 -24.60 -49.42 3.89
C SER A 626 -25.85 -50.27 3.58
N PRO A 627 -27.01 -49.65 3.26
CA PRO A 627 -28.15 -50.44 2.80
C PRO A 627 -27.64 -51.33 1.68
N ARG A 628 -27.80 -52.64 1.85
CA ARG A 628 -27.65 -53.56 0.73
C ARG A 628 -28.67 -53.04 -0.28
N TYR A 629 -28.17 -52.47 -1.37
CA TYR A 629 -28.98 -52.24 -2.55
C TYR A 629 -29.31 -53.64 -3.07
N ASP A 630 -30.36 -54.25 -2.51
CA ASP A 630 -30.94 -55.46 -3.07
C ASP A 630 -31.31 -55.10 -4.52
N HIS A 631 -30.65 -55.78 -5.46
CA HIS A 631 -30.95 -55.71 -6.88
C HIS A 631 -32.30 -56.42 -7.13
N ASP A 632 -33.40 -55.84 -6.67
CA ASP A 632 -34.72 -55.92 -7.29
C ASP A 632 -35.74 -55.25 -6.37
N SER A 633 -36.10 -54.00 -6.69
CA SER A 633 -37.43 -53.42 -6.43
C SER A 633 -37.42 -52.00 -6.97
N GLY A 634 -37.90 -51.85 -8.20
CA GLY A 634 -38.27 -50.54 -8.71
C GLY A 634 -39.46 -49.99 -7.92
N HIS A 635 -39.20 -49.29 -6.82
CA HIS A 635 -40.17 -48.42 -6.16
C HIS A 635 -39.43 -47.30 -5.42
N ASP A 636 -39.67 -46.08 -5.88
CA ASP A 636 -39.21 -44.80 -5.32
C ASP A 636 -39.78 -44.63 -3.89
N SER A 637 -38.92 -44.77 -2.87
CA SER A 637 -39.27 -44.51 -1.47
C SER A 637 -38.35 -43.44 -0.89
N GLY A 638 -38.65 -42.18 -1.19
CA GLY A 638 -37.99 -41.00 -0.63
C GLY A 638 -38.36 -40.67 0.82
N SER A 639 -38.41 -41.67 1.73
CA SER A 639 -38.76 -41.44 3.14
C SER A 639 -37.78 -42.03 4.17
N GLU A 640 -36.74 -42.72 3.74
CA GLU A 640 -35.79 -43.41 4.63
C GLU A 640 -34.56 -42.56 5.01
N ASP A 641 -34.26 -41.49 4.26
CA ASP A 641 -33.13 -40.58 4.57
C ASP A 641 -33.36 -39.74 5.85
N ALA A 642 -34.60 -39.49 6.25
CA ALA A 642 -34.91 -38.66 7.42
C ALA A 642 -34.76 -39.40 8.77
N CYS A 643 -34.87 -40.73 8.78
CA CYS A 643 -34.80 -41.54 10.00
C CYS A 643 -33.34 -41.93 10.36
N TYR A 644 -32.45 -41.99 9.37
CA TYR A 644 -31.06 -42.41 9.56
C TYR A 644 -30.17 -41.33 10.22
N GLU A 645 -30.49 -40.04 10.09
CA GLU A 645 -29.73 -38.96 10.79
C GLU A 645 -29.98 -38.92 12.30
N LEU A 646 -31.16 -39.35 12.78
CA LEU A 646 -31.53 -39.30 14.20
C LEU A 646 -30.83 -40.35 15.07
N SER A 647 -30.21 -41.37 14.45
CA SER A 647 -29.57 -42.50 15.13
C SER A 647 -28.03 -42.51 15.04
N GLN A 648 -27.41 -41.53 14.37
CA GLN A 648 -25.94 -41.47 14.32
C GLN A 648 -25.37 -40.98 15.66
N PRO A 649 -24.35 -41.68 16.22
CA PRO A 649 -23.75 -41.30 17.50
C PRO A 649 -22.91 -40.03 17.42
N PHE A 650 -22.67 -39.53 16.20
CA PHE A 650 -21.85 -38.38 15.91
C PHE A 650 -22.67 -37.25 15.28
N THR A 651 -22.44 -36.02 15.72
CA THR A 651 -22.89 -34.82 15.00
C THR A 651 -21.71 -34.28 14.21
N LEU A 652 -21.64 -34.60 12.90
CA LEU A 652 -20.47 -34.29 12.08
C LEU A 652 -20.80 -33.42 10.87
N LEU A 653 -19.85 -32.55 10.54
CA LEU A 653 -19.76 -31.77 9.32
C LEU A 653 -18.80 -32.44 8.33
N THR A 654 -19.12 -32.46 7.04
CA THR A 654 -18.32 -33.18 6.03
C THR A 654 -17.39 -32.23 5.27
N LEU A 655 -16.13 -32.62 5.17
CA LEU A 655 -15.00 -31.93 4.53
C LEU A 655 -14.36 -32.89 3.53
N GLY A 656 -13.95 -32.43 2.35
CA GLY A 656 -13.20 -33.28 1.43
C GLY A 656 -13.03 -32.66 0.06
N MET A 657 -12.00 -33.08 -0.68
CA MET A 657 -11.77 -32.63 -2.06
C MET A 657 -11.74 -31.09 -2.21
N GLY A 658 -11.13 -30.41 -1.24
CA GLY A 658 -11.06 -28.94 -1.19
C GLY A 658 -12.39 -28.21 -0.93
N LYS A 659 -13.43 -28.93 -0.46
CA LYS A 659 -14.78 -28.40 -0.22
C LYS A 659 -15.30 -28.74 1.18
N LEU A 660 -16.05 -27.81 1.75
CA LEU A 660 -16.85 -27.98 2.96
C LEU A 660 -18.32 -28.14 2.57
N PHE A 661 -18.97 -29.20 3.04
CA PHE A 661 -20.36 -29.52 2.75
C PHE A 661 -21.24 -29.25 3.97
N ILE A 662 -22.17 -28.31 3.87
CA ILE A 662 -23.15 -27.98 4.91
C ILE A 662 -24.46 -28.73 4.63
N PRO A 663 -24.88 -29.67 5.52
CA PRO A 663 -26.12 -30.42 5.37
C PRO A 663 -27.37 -29.53 5.41
N LYS A 664 -28.44 -29.96 4.73
CA LYS A 664 -29.76 -29.32 4.80
C LYS A 664 -30.34 -29.42 6.21
N VAL A 665 -30.87 -28.33 6.74
CA VAL A 665 -31.54 -28.33 8.05
C VAL A 665 -32.88 -29.04 7.91
N SER A 666 -33.05 -30.20 8.55
CA SER A 666 -34.34 -30.85 8.71
C SER A 666 -35.25 -29.94 9.55
N SER A 667 -36.31 -29.41 8.92
CA SER A 667 -37.27 -28.51 9.54
C SER A 667 -38.13 -29.23 10.58
N SER A 668 -37.62 -29.40 11.81
CA SER A 668 -38.41 -29.90 12.94
C SER A 668 -38.22 -29.15 14.26
N SER A 669 -37.59 -27.97 14.26
CA SER A 669 -37.54 -27.12 15.45
C SER A 669 -37.75 -25.64 15.08
N SER A 670 -38.99 -25.18 15.25
CA SER A 670 -39.40 -23.79 15.10
C SER A 670 -38.86 -22.94 16.26
N VAL A 671 -37.78 -22.20 16.04
CA VAL A 671 -37.52 -20.95 16.78
C VAL A 671 -37.00 -19.90 15.81
N SER A 672 -37.70 -18.78 15.78
CA SER A 672 -37.51 -17.61 14.94
C SER A 672 -36.19 -16.88 15.20
N SER A 673 -35.42 -16.63 14.14
CA SER A 673 -34.38 -15.59 14.11
C SER A 673 -34.37 -14.95 12.72
N ALA A 674 -34.89 -13.73 12.66
CA ALA A 674 -34.95 -12.91 11.46
C ALA A 674 -33.58 -12.25 11.23
N ASN A 675 -32.87 -12.68 10.18
CA ASN A 675 -32.06 -11.85 9.27
C ASN A 675 -31.09 -12.75 8.47
N ALA A 676 -31.54 -13.24 7.32
CA ALA A 676 -30.65 -13.64 6.24
C ALA A 676 -31.36 -13.42 4.90
N SER A 677 -30.66 -12.76 4.00
CA SER A 677 -31.08 -12.44 2.63
C SER A 677 -31.39 -13.70 1.83
N SER A 678 -32.40 -13.55 0.95
CA SER A 678 -32.95 -14.53 0.03
C SER A 678 -31.91 -15.37 -0.72
N GLY A 679 -31.88 -16.67 -0.43
CA GLY A 679 -31.20 -17.71 -1.19
C GLY A 679 -31.78 -19.08 -0.82
N ASP A 680 -32.19 -19.85 -1.83
CA ASP A 680 -32.82 -21.18 -1.79
C ASP A 680 -32.16 -22.16 -0.79
N PRO A 681 -32.89 -23.00 -0.01
CA PRO A 681 -32.34 -23.84 1.05
C PRO A 681 -31.80 -25.18 0.50
N GLY A 682 -30.93 -25.10 -0.50
CA GLY A 682 -30.16 -26.22 -1.03
C GLY A 682 -28.89 -26.49 -0.19
N ASN A 683 -28.29 -27.68 -0.36
CA ASN A 683 -26.98 -28.00 0.23
C ASN A 683 -25.96 -26.90 -0.13
N ARG A 684 -25.35 -26.27 0.89
CA ARG A 684 -24.37 -25.21 0.68
C ARG A 684 -22.96 -25.82 0.67
N VAL A 685 -22.26 -25.65 -0.44
CA VAL A 685 -20.86 -26.06 -0.60
C VAL A 685 -19.99 -24.82 -0.51
N LEU A 686 -19.08 -24.79 0.46
CA LEU A 686 -18.13 -23.71 0.66
C LEU A 686 -16.72 -24.17 0.26
N PRO A 687 -15.82 -23.25 -0.16
CA PRO A 687 -14.40 -23.57 -0.27
C PRO A 687 -13.86 -23.99 1.10
N MET A 688 -12.96 -24.97 1.13
CA MET A 688 -12.35 -25.43 2.38
C MET A 688 -11.52 -24.30 3.01
N PRO A 689 -11.79 -23.90 4.28
CA PRO A 689 -10.89 -23.02 5.03
C PRO A 689 -9.52 -23.68 5.23
N GLN A 690 -8.47 -22.89 5.44
CA GLN A 690 -7.16 -23.47 5.78
C GLN A 690 -7.22 -24.17 7.15
N ARG A 691 -7.99 -23.60 8.07
CA ARG A 691 -8.17 -24.12 9.43
C ARG A 691 -9.65 -24.03 9.83
N ILE A 692 -10.12 -25.07 10.51
CA ILE A 692 -11.51 -25.17 10.95
C ILE A 692 -11.53 -25.18 12.47
N GLY A 693 -12.36 -24.31 13.02
CA GLY A 693 -12.64 -24.23 14.45
C GLY A 693 -13.96 -24.91 14.78
N VAL A 694 -14.02 -25.60 15.91
CA VAL A 694 -15.26 -26.14 16.47
C VAL A 694 -15.44 -25.57 17.86
N CYS A 695 -16.61 -25.02 18.14
CA CYS A 695 -17.00 -24.55 19.47
C CYS A 695 -18.17 -25.38 19.96
N LEU A 696 -17.99 -26.12 21.05
CA LEU A 696 -19.08 -26.79 21.75
C LEU A 696 -19.53 -25.90 22.91
N ASP A 697 -20.80 -25.53 22.88
CA ASP A 697 -21.49 -24.92 24.02
C ASP A 697 -22.36 -26.00 24.67
N TYR A 698 -21.78 -26.65 25.69
CA TYR A 698 -22.44 -27.76 26.37
C TYR A 698 -23.75 -27.30 27.02
N ASP A 699 -23.69 -26.13 27.67
CA ASP A 699 -24.80 -25.57 28.45
C ASP A 699 -25.94 -25.11 27.53
N ALA A 700 -25.62 -24.52 26.37
CA ALA A 700 -26.62 -24.17 25.36
C ALA A 700 -27.05 -25.34 24.46
N GLN A 701 -26.40 -26.51 24.58
CA GLN A 701 -26.65 -27.70 23.75
C GLN A 701 -26.46 -27.45 22.24
N ARG A 702 -25.39 -26.72 21.88
CA ARG A 702 -25.11 -26.31 20.49
C ARG A 702 -23.65 -26.48 20.13
N VAL A 703 -23.41 -26.89 18.89
CA VAL A 703 -22.08 -26.92 18.28
C VAL A 703 -22.01 -25.93 17.12
N TYR A 704 -20.91 -25.20 17.04
CA TYR A 704 -20.65 -24.19 16.03
C TYR A 704 -19.34 -24.53 15.30
N PHE A 705 -19.33 -24.35 13.99
CA PHE A 705 -18.18 -24.55 13.12
C PHE A 705 -17.76 -23.20 12.56
N TYR A 706 -16.48 -22.88 12.70
CA TYR A 706 -15.90 -21.61 12.32
C TYR A 706 -14.79 -21.79 11.29
N ASP A 707 -14.63 -20.78 10.44
CA ASP A 707 -13.35 -20.51 9.81
C ASP A 707 -12.42 -19.97 10.90
N ALA A 708 -11.38 -20.73 11.26
CA ALA A 708 -10.52 -20.38 12.39
C ALA A 708 -9.60 -19.18 12.08
N ASP A 709 -9.40 -18.82 10.81
CA ASP A 709 -8.58 -17.67 10.42
C ASP A 709 -9.35 -16.35 10.62
N THR A 710 -10.64 -16.35 10.27
CA THR A 710 -11.50 -15.16 10.31
C THR A 710 -12.45 -15.12 11.49
N MET A 711 -12.53 -16.20 12.27
CA MET A 711 -13.55 -16.46 13.30
C MET A 711 -14.99 -16.29 12.80
N ARG A 712 -15.22 -16.47 11.50
CA ARG A 712 -16.55 -16.43 10.90
C ARG A 712 -17.27 -17.75 11.16
N CYS A 713 -18.47 -17.69 11.76
CA CYS A 713 -19.33 -18.86 11.91
C CYS A 713 -19.78 -19.36 10.52
N LEU A 714 -19.47 -20.61 10.21
CA LEU A 714 -19.81 -21.29 8.96
C LEU A 714 -21.11 -22.07 9.09
N TYR A 715 -21.29 -22.77 10.20
CA TYR A 715 -22.45 -23.62 10.46
C TYR A 715 -22.68 -23.80 11.96
N GLU A 716 -23.94 -23.95 12.36
CA GLU A 716 -24.34 -24.23 13.74
C GLU A 716 -25.42 -25.31 13.77
N ARG A 717 -25.39 -26.17 14.80
CA ARG A 717 -26.35 -27.27 14.96
C ARG A 717 -26.63 -27.53 16.44
N GLN A 718 -27.86 -27.93 16.76
CA GLN A 718 -28.24 -28.43 18.09
C GLN A 718 -27.60 -29.80 18.32
N VAL A 719 -27.09 -30.06 19.52
CA VAL A 719 -26.52 -31.34 19.93
C VAL A 719 -27.12 -31.78 21.25
N ASP A 720 -27.32 -33.08 21.42
CA ASP A 720 -27.78 -33.64 22.70
C ASP A 720 -26.58 -33.84 23.64
N CYS A 721 -26.52 -33.06 24.73
CA CYS A 721 -25.48 -33.11 25.74
C CYS A 721 -25.94 -33.90 26.99
N SER A 722 -26.41 -35.13 26.79
CA SER A 722 -26.91 -36.02 27.84
C SER A 722 -25.81 -36.79 28.60
N GLY A 723 -24.54 -36.62 28.22
CA GLY A 723 -23.36 -37.28 28.79
C GLY A 723 -22.07 -36.56 28.39
N THR A 724 -20.91 -37.20 28.57
CA THR A 724 -19.62 -36.58 28.23
C THR A 724 -19.46 -36.49 26.71
N MET A 725 -19.20 -35.30 26.20
CA MET A 725 -19.02 -35.03 24.78
C MET A 725 -17.54 -35.07 24.39
N TYR A 726 -17.21 -35.76 23.31
CA TYR A 726 -15.84 -35.87 22.79
C TYR A 726 -15.75 -35.23 21.40
N PRO A 727 -14.64 -34.52 21.09
CA PRO A 727 -14.29 -34.21 19.71
C PRO A 727 -14.18 -35.50 18.90
N ALA A 728 -14.82 -35.54 17.73
CA ALA A 728 -14.92 -36.75 16.92
C ALA A 728 -14.62 -36.47 15.44
N PHE A 729 -13.91 -37.42 14.83
CA PHE A 729 -13.40 -37.33 13.46
C PHE A 729 -13.66 -38.64 12.73
N GLY A 730 -14.15 -38.58 11.50
CA GLY A 730 -14.32 -39.74 10.62
C GLY A 730 -13.53 -39.56 9.33
N LEU A 731 -12.59 -40.45 9.02
CA LEU A 731 -11.69 -40.31 7.88
C LEU A 731 -11.98 -41.40 6.84
N MET A 732 -11.90 -41.03 5.56
CA MET A 732 -12.02 -41.97 4.44
C MET A 732 -11.08 -41.54 3.30
N GLY A 733 -10.37 -42.51 2.74
CA GLY A 733 -9.58 -42.35 1.52
C GLY A 733 -8.40 -41.37 1.66
N SER A 734 -7.32 -41.77 2.35
CA SER A 734 -6.14 -40.91 2.56
C SER A 734 -6.46 -39.58 3.26
N GLY A 735 -7.55 -39.53 4.04
CA GLY A 735 -7.90 -38.35 4.83
C GLY A 735 -6.88 -38.13 5.93
N LYS A 736 -6.44 -36.88 6.12
CA LYS A 736 -5.49 -36.52 7.18
C LYS A 736 -5.94 -35.28 7.94
N VAL A 737 -5.92 -35.38 9.26
CA VAL A 737 -6.26 -34.31 10.19
C VAL A 737 -5.08 -34.04 11.11
N GLN A 738 -4.75 -32.78 11.31
CA GLN A 738 -3.73 -32.32 12.24
C GLN A 738 -4.32 -31.29 13.21
N LEU A 739 -4.21 -31.53 14.51
CA LEU A 739 -4.58 -30.58 15.56
C LEU A 739 -3.55 -29.44 15.58
N GLU A 740 -4.00 -28.23 15.87
CA GLU A 740 -3.10 -27.08 16.02
C GLU A 740 -2.28 -27.20 17.32
N GLU A 741 -0.97 -26.94 17.25
CA GLU A 741 -0.11 -26.90 18.44
C GLU A 741 -0.61 -25.82 19.40
N PHE A 742 -0.89 -26.23 20.64
CA PHE A 742 -1.30 -25.36 21.73
C PHE A 742 -0.09 -24.59 22.30
N ILE A 743 0.53 -23.72 21.50
CA ILE A 743 1.71 -22.94 21.93
C ILE A 743 1.38 -22.00 23.12
N THR A 744 0.10 -21.68 23.34
CA THR A 744 -0.38 -20.72 24.36
C THR A 744 -1.51 -21.25 25.25
N ALA A 745 -1.75 -22.56 25.31
CA ALA A 745 -2.66 -23.09 26.31
C ALA A 745 -1.88 -23.31 27.61
N LYS A 746 -2.21 -22.55 28.67
CA LYS A 746 -2.13 -23.16 30.00
C LYS A 746 -2.88 -24.48 29.88
N LYS A 747 -2.18 -25.61 30.05
CA LYS A 747 -2.87 -26.88 30.32
C LYS A 747 -3.90 -26.54 31.38
N LEU A 748 -5.19 -26.68 31.04
CA LEU A 748 -6.24 -26.59 32.03
C LEU A 748 -5.92 -27.73 33.00
N THR A 749 -5.31 -27.39 34.13
CA THR A 749 -5.19 -28.29 35.27
C THR A 749 -6.60 -28.44 35.78
N PHE A 750 -7.26 -29.50 35.32
CA PHE A 750 -8.47 -30.02 35.94
C PHE A 750 -8.09 -30.79 37.21
#